data_AF-E9AEQ8-F1
#
_entry.id   AF-E9AEQ8-F1
#
_cell.length_a   1.000
_cell.length_b   1.000
_cell.length_c   1.000
_cell.angle_alpha   90.00
_cell.angle_beta   90.00
_cell.angle_gamma   90.00
#
_symmetry.space_group_name_H-M   'P 1'
#
loop_
_entity.id
_entity.type
_entity.pdbx_description
1 polymer ?
#
loop_
_entity_poly.entity_id
_entity_poly.type
_entity_poly.pdbx_seq_one_letter_code
_entity_poly.pdbx_strand_id
1 'polypeptide(L)'
;MGGCATATQRRCAATDSHTGASVVVVDPEKAARERDRIARDLLTTNFPELHVNQRWVLLYKDVMHTVPYTLTIAVDGSVARQDADPVVKAILSDCFAMVDKHLNSFNPDSEVSQVNRMPVGKKHVMSEHLFEVVKCCEEVYHRSGSCFDPAAAPLVHKLRDAARRQDSTEGDFAITAEEAGRFTLTNSFAIDIKEGTIARKHEDATLDLGGLNKGYTVDCVVDQLNAANFADVLFEWGGDCRASGVNVQRQPWAVGVVRPPSVDEIVAAAKSGKSMTMNAHSLGDHTDEPAPSTLAADGAAKPAHKAFLRVMSLSNEALCTSGDYENVLFANALGCALSSTYNWRRRCLIEPCQNELAQVSIKCYSCLYADALATASFVKRDPVRVRYMLEPYRHDYNRVTDYAAYTREGERLAHMYEIAHESPACRIERIAGSLPARVVVIGGGLAGCAAAIEAASCGATVILLEKEARLGGNSAKATSGINGWGTRTQAVNHVLDNCKFFERDTFLSGKGGHCDPGLVRTLSVKSAEAISWLESFGIPLTVLYQLGGASRRRCHRAPDQKDGTPVPVGFTIMRHLEDHIRTKLQGKVTILNEMAVVSLMHDVSAMPDGNREIRVHGVRYTSMTDASGTVMDLPADAVVLATGGFSNDRTPNSLLREYAPNVYGTPTTNGTFATGDGVKMARKLGATLVDMDKVQLHPTGLIDPKDPSNRTKYLGPEALRGSGGILLNKNGERFVNELDLRSVVSQAIIAQDNEYPNSGGSKFAYCVLNEEAATLFGKNSLTYYWKSQGLFTRVDDMKALAELIGCSVESLHRTLETYERQSTGKKACPLTGKLVFPSVVGTKGPYYVAYVTPSIHYTMGGCFISPAAELLMEDHSVNIFDDMRPILGLFGAGEVTGGVHGRNRLGGNSLLECVVFGKIAGDRAATILQKEKHGLSKDKWVPVVVRESRASDQFGVGSRVLRFNLPGATQTSGLTVGEFIGIRGDWDGQQLIGYYSPINMPDDKGRISILARGDKGNLQEWISSMRPGDSVEMKACGGLRIELKPHQKQMVYRKTVIRKLGLIAGGSGVAPMLQIIKAALNRPYVDSIETIRLVYAAEDEYELTYRLLLKQYRTDNPGKFDCGFVLNNPPEGWTEGVGYVDRATLQSLLPPPSKGLLVAICGPPVMQRSVVADLLALGYNAEMVRTVDEDGAL
;
A
#
# COMPACT_ATOMS: atom_id res chain seq x y z
N MET A 1 -3.76 59.16 42.11
CA MET A 1 -3.39 58.93 43.53
C MET A 1 -4.17 57.70 43.97
N GLY A 2 -3.54 56.52 44.00
CA GLY A 2 -3.01 55.90 45.23
C GLY A 2 -4.15 55.09 45.86
N GLY A 3 -4.18 53.76 45.88
CA GLY A 3 -3.12 52.81 46.23
C GLY A 3 -3.39 52.32 47.65
N CYS A 4 -3.73 51.04 47.84
CA CYS A 4 -3.27 50.23 48.98
C CYS A 4 -3.68 48.77 48.84
N ALA A 5 -2.69 47.90 49.00
CA ALA A 5 -2.79 46.46 49.03
C ALA A 5 -2.64 45.96 50.47
N THR A 6 -3.33 44.88 50.82
CA THR A 6 -2.95 43.86 51.83
C THR A 6 -3.73 42.58 51.49
N ALA A 7 -3.11 41.57 50.89
CA ALA A 7 -2.35 40.49 51.51
C ALA A 7 -3.22 39.40 52.16
N THR A 8 -3.27 38.23 51.50
CA THR A 8 -3.46 36.95 52.17
C THR A 8 -2.55 35.90 51.51
N GLN A 9 -1.69 35.32 52.35
CA GLN A 9 -0.75 34.25 52.03
C GLN A 9 -1.48 32.97 51.56
N ARG A 10 -0.96 32.33 50.51
CA ARG A 10 -0.84 30.87 50.43
C ARG A 10 0.56 30.52 49.91
N ARG A 11 1.32 29.82 50.75
CA ARG A 11 2.63 29.22 50.45
C ARG A 11 2.43 27.78 49.95
N CYS A 12 3.40 27.35 49.14
CA CYS A 12 3.73 25.99 48.71
C CYS A 12 2.83 25.32 47.66
N ALA A 13 3.11 25.65 46.39
CA ALA A 13 3.19 24.66 45.32
C ALA A 13 4.48 24.96 44.55
N ALA A 14 5.49 24.10 44.68
CA ALA A 14 6.64 24.14 43.80
C ALA A 14 6.14 23.85 42.38
N THR A 15 6.34 24.79 41.47
CA THR A 15 5.91 24.71 40.08
C THR A 15 6.74 23.65 39.36
N ASP A 16 6.13 22.49 39.13
CA ASP A 16 6.66 21.45 38.26
C ASP A 16 6.22 21.65 36.81
N SER A 17 7.10 21.26 35.89
CA SER A 17 6.92 21.03 34.45
C SER A 17 6.55 22.23 33.57
N HIS A 18 7.56 22.91 33.03
CA HIS A 18 7.48 23.36 31.64
C HIS A 18 8.07 22.23 30.76
N THR A 19 7.29 21.66 29.87
CA THR A 19 7.77 20.71 28.85
C THR A 19 8.28 21.49 27.65
N GLY A 20 9.53 21.27 27.23
CA GLY A 20 10.04 21.80 25.97
C GLY A 20 9.31 21.14 24.79
N ALA A 21 8.91 21.91 23.78
CA ALA A 21 8.22 21.36 22.61
C ALA A 21 9.17 20.45 21.80
N SER A 22 8.94 19.14 21.86
CA SER A 22 9.66 18.11 21.07
C SER A 22 9.38 18.18 19.56
N VAL A 23 8.36 18.96 19.19
CA VAL A 23 7.78 19.07 17.86
C VAL A 23 7.51 20.54 17.57
N VAL A 24 7.90 21.05 16.41
CA VAL A 24 7.71 22.46 16.05
C VAL A 24 7.20 22.64 14.63
N VAL A 25 6.35 23.65 14.43
CA VAL A 25 5.95 24.07 13.08
C VAL A 25 7.19 24.59 12.35
N VAL A 26 7.48 24.04 11.17
CA VAL A 26 8.67 24.40 10.41
C VAL A 26 8.35 25.24 9.18
N ASP A 27 9.21 26.22 8.92
CA ASP A 27 9.35 26.82 7.60
C ASP A 27 10.07 25.82 6.67
N PRO A 28 9.41 25.33 5.60
CA PRO A 28 10.02 24.40 4.66
C PRO A 28 11.32 24.90 4.05
N GLU A 29 11.48 26.21 3.79
CA GLU A 29 12.71 26.77 3.23
C GLU A 29 13.88 26.62 4.20
N LYS A 30 13.63 26.94 5.47
CA LYS A 30 14.63 26.81 6.53
C LYS A 30 15.00 25.35 6.77
N ALA A 31 14.02 24.46 6.86
CA ALA A 31 14.29 23.03 7.05
C ALA A 31 14.97 22.38 5.83
N ALA A 32 14.66 22.84 4.61
CA ALA A 32 15.34 22.41 3.40
C ALA A 32 16.83 22.78 3.39
N ARG A 33 17.21 23.95 3.96
CA ARG A 33 18.63 24.34 4.15
C ARG A 33 19.38 23.40 5.09
N GLU A 34 18.70 22.78 6.04
CA GLU A 34 19.26 21.71 6.90
C GLU A 34 19.35 20.35 6.18
N ARG A 35 19.13 20.33 4.87
CA ARG A 35 19.16 19.16 3.98
C ARG A 35 18.07 18.13 4.31
N ASP A 36 17.01 18.52 5.01
CA ASP A 36 15.83 17.67 5.15
C ASP A 36 15.17 17.46 3.78
N ARG A 37 14.75 16.24 3.52
CA ARG A 37 14.18 15.86 2.22
C ARG A 37 12.71 16.23 2.10
N ILE A 38 11.90 15.97 3.12
CA ILE A 38 10.46 16.25 3.10
C ILE A 38 10.25 17.76 2.94
N ALA A 39 11.07 18.56 3.62
CA ALA A 39 11.07 20.01 3.45
C ALA A 39 11.38 20.45 2.00
N ARG A 40 12.36 19.82 1.33
CA ARG A 40 12.68 20.10 -0.07
C ARG A 40 11.57 19.68 -1.02
N ASP A 41 10.99 18.51 -0.80
CA ASP A 41 9.91 17.99 -1.64
C ASP A 41 8.71 18.95 -1.60
N LEU A 42 8.35 19.46 -0.41
CA LEU A 42 7.31 20.49 -0.23
C LEU A 42 7.57 21.78 -1.03
N LEU A 43 8.83 22.18 -1.22
CA LEU A 43 9.18 23.35 -2.03
C LEU A 43 9.11 23.10 -3.54
N THR A 44 9.32 21.85 -3.97
CA THR A 44 9.30 21.46 -5.39
C THR A 44 7.92 21.05 -5.90
N THR A 45 6.97 20.80 -4.99
CA THR A 45 5.64 20.33 -5.34
C THR A 45 4.78 21.50 -5.84
N ASN A 46 4.76 21.71 -7.16
CA ASN A 46 3.85 22.67 -7.79
C ASN A 46 2.42 22.11 -7.79
N PHE A 47 1.63 22.41 -6.75
CA PHE A 47 0.18 22.32 -6.89
C PHE A 47 -0.28 23.31 -7.97
N PRO A 48 -1.36 23.02 -8.73
CA PRO A 48 -1.94 23.98 -9.64
C PRO A 48 -2.16 25.31 -8.90
N GLU A 49 -1.62 26.41 -9.45
CA GLU A 49 -2.07 27.74 -9.06
C GLU A 49 -3.58 27.79 -9.29
N LEU A 50 -4.33 27.61 -8.20
CA LEU A 50 -5.73 27.96 -8.15
C LEU A 50 -5.76 29.48 -8.16
N HIS A 51 -5.91 30.06 -9.34
CA HIS A 51 -6.33 31.44 -9.42
C HIS A 51 -7.63 31.60 -8.63
N VAL A 52 -7.71 32.73 -7.93
CA VAL A 52 -8.85 33.28 -7.17
C VAL A 52 -8.74 33.15 -5.64
N ASN A 53 -8.45 34.30 -5.02
CA ASN A 53 -8.42 34.70 -3.60
C ASN A 53 -7.12 34.51 -2.80
N GLN A 54 -6.54 35.63 -2.34
CA GLN A 54 -5.44 35.65 -1.36
C GLN A 54 -5.92 35.00 -0.05
N ARG A 55 -5.27 33.90 0.37
CA ARG A 55 -5.45 33.32 1.71
C ARG A 55 -4.57 34.04 2.72
N TRP A 56 -4.98 34.07 3.98
CA TRP A 56 -4.19 34.63 5.08
C TRP A 56 -4.30 33.74 6.32
N VAL A 57 -3.45 34.01 7.32
CA VAL A 57 -3.28 33.15 8.51
C VAL A 57 -3.82 33.82 9.77
N LEU A 58 -4.62 33.09 10.53
CA LEU A 58 -4.93 33.37 11.93
C LEU A 58 -3.96 32.61 12.82
N LEU A 59 -3.27 33.30 13.71
CA LEU A 59 -2.30 32.73 14.64
C LEU A 59 -2.68 33.08 16.08
N TYR A 60 -2.83 32.06 16.92
CA TYR A 60 -3.08 32.20 18.34
C TYR A 60 -1.96 31.49 19.11
N LYS A 61 -1.43 32.18 20.13
CA LYS A 61 -0.40 31.68 21.04
C LYS A 61 -0.76 32.10 22.46
N ASP A 62 -0.82 31.15 23.37
CA ASP A 62 -1.08 31.40 24.79
C ASP A 62 -0.56 30.23 25.64
N VAL A 63 -0.76 30.29 26.95
CA VAL A 63 -0.39 29.24 27.91
C VAL A 63 -1.63 28.75 28.63
N MET A 64 -1.91 27.45 28.56
CA MET A 64 -3.02 26.80 29.28
C MET A 64 -2.49 25.67 30.15
N HIS A 65 -2.93 25.63 31.41
CA HIS A 65 -2.46 24.67 32.43
C HIS A 65 -0.91 24.57 32.51
N THR A 66 -0.21 25.70 32.41
CA THR A 66 1.27 25.83 32.39
C THR A 66 1.99 25.35 31.12
N VAL A 67 1.24 24.91 30.11
CA VAL A 67 1.74 24.38 28.84
C VAL A 67 1.41 25.36 27.70
N PRO A 68 2.39 25.82 26.91
CA PRO A 68 2.14 26.70 25.78
C PRO A 68 1.41 25.96 24.65
N TYR A 69 0.52 26.66 23.94
CA TYR A 69 -0.09 26.16 22.71
C TYR A 69 0.11 27.14 21.55
N THR A 70 0.11 26.60 20.33
CA THR A 70 0.06 27.36 19.08
C THR A 70 -1.05 26.83 18.19
N LEU A 71 -1.98 27.70 17.79
CA LEU A 71 -3.02 27.40 16.80
C LEU A 71 -2.81 28.26 15.55
N THR A 72 -2.69 27.60 14.40
CA THR A 72 -2.59 28.24 13.09
C THR A 72 -3.78 27.83 12.24
N ILE A 73 -4.51 28.79 11.68
CA ILE A 73 -5.64 28.53 10.78
C ILE A 73 -5.40 29.28 9.48
N ALA A 74 -5.43 28.58 8.35
CA ALA A 74 -5.43 29.22 7.03
C ALA A 74 -6.88 29.48 6.60
N VAL A 75 -7.21 30.70 6.23
CA VAL A 75 -8.57 31.08 5.79
C VAL A 75 -8.55 31.72 4.42
N ASP A 76 -9.64 31.55 3.67
CA ASP A 76 -9.83 32.26 2.40
C ASP A 76 -10.07 33.75 2.65
N GLY A 77 -9.61 34.59 1.71
CA GLY A 77 -9.69 36.06 1.83
C GLY A 77 -11.11 36.64 1.95
N SER A 78 -12.16 35.84 1.73
CA SER A 78 -13.55 36.23 1.94
C SER A 78 -14.01 36.17 3.40
N VAL A 79 -13.26 35.51 4.30
CA VAL A 79 -13.56 35.46 5.73
C VAL A 79 -12.93 36.68 6.39
N ALA A 80 -13.68 37.49 7.13
CA ALA A 80 -13.12 38.62 7.88
C ALA A 80 -12.66 38.18 9.27
N ARG A 81 -11.50 38.67 9.72
CA ARG A 81 -10.93 38.33 11.05
C ARG A 81 -11.89 38.59 12.21
N GLN A 82 -12.65 39.69 12.13
CA GLN A 82 -13.64 40.08 13.13
C GLN A 82 -14.76 39.04 13.34
N ASP A 83 -15.06 38.23 12.32
CA ASP A 83 -16.11 37.22 12.37
C ASP A 83 -15.58 35.85 12.84
N ALA A 84 -14.29 35.56 12.57
CA ALA A 84 -13.66 34.29 12.93
C ALA A 84 -13.15 34.25 14.38
N ASP A 85 -12.54 35.34 14.87
CA ASP A 85 -11.89 35.40 16.19
C ASP A 85 -12.81 34.98 17.36
N PRO A 86 -14.08 35.43 17.45
CA PRO A 86 -14.98 35.03 18.54
C PRO A 86 -15.29 33.53 18.55
N VAL A 87 -15.49 32.93 17.37
CA VAL A 87 -15.82 31.50 17.22
C VAL A 87 -14.64 30.64 17.64
N VAL A 88 -13.43 30.97 17.17
CA VAL A 88 -12.21 30.22 17.49
C VAL A 88 -11.90 30.29 18.99
N LYS A 89 -12.03 31.46 19.60
CA LYS A 89 -11.80 31.63 21.05
C LYS A 89 -12.82 30.88 21.90
N ALA A 90 -14.09 30.86 21.49
CA ALA A 90 -15.12 30.09 22.17
C ALA A 90 -14.81 28.58 22.13
N ILE A 91 -14.45 28.04 20.96
CA ILE A 91 -14.08 26.63 20.80
C ILE A 91 -12.87 26.27 21.67
N LEU A 92 -11.81 27.09 21.65
CA LEU A 92 -10.64 26.87 22.51
C LEU A 92 -11.04 26.83 23.99
N SER A 93 -11.79 27.84 24.44
CA SER A 93 -12.27 27.94 25.82
C SER A 93 -13.12 26.72 26.23
N ASP A 94 -14.06 26.31 25.38
CA ASP A 94 -14.96 25.20 25.64
C ASP A 94 -14.22 23.86 25.69
N CYS A 95 -13.28 23.62 24.77
CA CYS A 95 -12.44 22.43 24.78
C CYS A 95 -11.55 22.35 26.03
N PHE A 96 -10.88 23.44 26.41
CA PHE A 96 -10.05 23.45 27.62
C PHE A 96 -10.90 23.28 28.90
N ALA A 97 -12.07 23.93 28.98
CA ALA A 97 -12.98 23.77 30.12
C ALA A 97 -13.53 22.34 30.22
N MET A 98 -13.85 21.70 29.09
CA MET A 98 -14.27 20.30 29.05
C MET A 98 -13.19 19.38 29.62
N VAL A 99 -11.93 19.56 29.20
CA VAL A 99 -10.81 18.72 29.65
C VAL A 99 -10.54 18.93 31.13
N ASP A 100 -10.60 20.17 31.61
CA ASP A 100 -10.45 20.48 33.03
C ASP A 100 -11.54 19.82 33.87
N LYS A 101 -12.79 19.82 33.39
CA LYS A 101 -13.94 19.21 34.05
C LYS A 101 -13.92 17.68 34.06
N HIS A 102 -13.38 17.03 33.03
CA HIS A 102 -13.51 15.57 32.87
C HIS A 102 -12.19 14.80 33.07
N LEU A 103 -11.07 15.33 32.60
CA LEU A 103 -9.83 14.57 32.40
C LEU A 103 -8.62 15.12 33.19
N ASN A 104 -8.74 16.29 33.82
CA ASN A 104 -7.64 16.88 34.61
C ASN A 104 -7.55 16.27 36.01
N SER A 105 -6.54 15.43 36.27
CA SER A 105 -6.28 14.81 37.57
C SER A 105 -5.84 15.79 38.66
N PHE A 106 -5.44 17.03 38.31
CA PHE A 106 -5.11 18.09 39.27
C PHE A 106 -6.33 18.89 39.71
N ASN A 107 -7.41 18.90 38.93
CA ASN A 107 -8.67 19.51 39.35
C ASN A 107 -9.39 18.51 40.27
N PRO A 108 -9.58 18.82 41.57
CA PRO A 108 -10.23 17.91 42.49
C PRO A 108 -11.68 17.63 42.06
N ASP A 109 -12.36 18.55 41.41
CA ASP A 109 -13.76 18.39 41.03
C ASP A 109 -13.95 17.65 39.70
N SER A 110 -12.86 17.30 39.00
CA SER A 110 -12.96 16.61 37.71
C SER A 110 -13.51 15.19 37.83
N GLU A 111 -14.09 14.69 36.74
CA GLU A 111 -14.63 13.34 36.70
C GLU A 111 -13.56 12.27 37.00
N VAL A 112 -12.36 12.35 36.42
CA VAL A 112 -11.27 11.42 36.73
C VAL A 112 -10.85 11.48 38.21
N SER A 113 -10.84 12.67 38.81
CA SER A 113 -10.55 12.85 40.24
C SER A 113 -11.65 12.27 41.13
N GLN A 114 -12.91 12.36 40.72
CA GLN A 114 -14.03 11.67 41.37
C GLN A 114 -13.91 10.15 41.24
N VAL A 115 -13.50 9.66 40.06
CA VAL A 115 -13.18 8.24 39.84
C VAL A 115 -12.11 7.77 40.79
N ASN A 116 -11.06 8.56 41.02
CA ASN A 116 -9.97 8.19 41.92
C ASN A 116 -10.34 8.21 43.42
N ARG A 117 -11.45 8.85 43.80
CA ARG A 117 -11.89 8.97 45.20
C ARG A 117 -13.16 8.18 45.54
N MET A 118 -13.75 7.47 44.58
CA MET A 118 -14.94 6.66 44.86
C MET A 118 -14.63 5.47 45.77
N PRO A 119 -15.63 4.97 46.53
CA PRO A 119 -15.51 3.71 47.24
C PRO A 119 -15.18 2.55 46.30
N VAL A 120 -14.34 1.62 46.77
CA VAL A 120 -14.00 0.39 46.03
C VAL A 120 -15.25 -0.39 45.65
N GLY A 121 -15.30 -0.88 44.41
CA GLY A 121 -16.42 -1.65 43.85
C GLY A 121 -17.62 -0.82 43.38
N LYS A 122 -17.69 0.48 43.70
CA LYS A 122 -18.75 1.37 43.17
C LYS A 122 -18.53 1.60 41.67
N LYS A 123 -19.55 1.32 40.85
CA LYS A 123 -19.53 1.61 39.42
C LYS A 123 -19.84 3.07 39.14
N HIS A 124 -19.11 3.66 38.21
CA HIS A 124 -19.34 4.98 37.64
C HIS A 124 -19.59 4.86 36.13
N VAL A 125 -20.63 5.53 35.65
CA VAL A 125 -20.91 5.63 34.21
C VAL A 125 -20.06 6.78 33.67
N MET A 126 -19.14 6.46 32.78
CA MET A 126 -18.20 7.43 32.24
C MET A 126 -18.93 8.41 31.30
N SER A 127 -18.54 9.69 31.35
CA SER A 127 -18.87 10.62 30.27
C SER A 127 -18.28 10.14 28.94
N GLU A 128 -18.80 10.66 27.83
CA GLU A 128 -18.27 10.39 26.48
C GLU A 128 -16.75 10.66 26.40
N HIS A 129 -16.28 11.74 27.03
CA HIS A 129 -14.88 12.14 27.04
C HIS A 129 -13.99 11.16 27.82
N LEU A 130 -14.40 10.82 29.05
CA LEU A 130 -13.66 9.85 29.86
C LEU A 130 -13.68 8.46 29.22
N PHE A 131 -14.81 8.07 28.64
CA PHE A 131 -14.98 6.79 27.95
C PHE A 131 -14.00 6.63 26.79
N GLU A 132 -13.88 7.61 25.89
CA GLU A 132 -12.97 7.50 24.74
C GLU A 132 -11.50 7.44 25.16
N VAL A 133 -11.10 8.21 26.18
CA VAL A 133 -9.72 8.15 26.71
C VAL A 133 -9.43 6.81 27.39
N VAL A 134 -10.34 6.31 28.23
CA VAL A 134 -10.19 5.01 28.92
C VAL A 134 -10.15 3.85 27.93
N LYS A 135 -10.98 3.90 26.88
CA LYS A 135 -10.98 2.93 25.79
C LYS A 135 -9.64 2.89 25.05
N CYS A 136 -9.06 4.05 24.74
CA CYS A 136 -7.71 4.13 24.17
C CYS A 136 -6.67 3.51 25.13
N CYS A 137 -6.74 3.84 26.42
CA CYS A 137 -5.84 3.28 27.43
C CYS A 137 -5.90 1.75 27.49
N GLU A 138 -7.09 1.17 27.54
CA GLU A 138 -7.29 -0.27 27.59
C GLU A 138 -6.73 -0.94 26.33
N GLU A 139 -7.02 -0.39 25.16
CA GLU A 139 -6.53 -0.92 23.88
C GLU A 139 -4.99 -0.90 23.80
N VAL A 140 -4.37 0.24 24.10
CA VAL A 140 -2.90 0.40 24.04
C VAL A 140 -2.22 -0.43 25.14
N TYR A 141 -2.79 -0.50 26.35
CA TYR A 141 -2.29 -1.37 27.42
C TYR A 141 -2.20 -2.82 26.97
N HIS A 142 -3.28 -3.38 26.43
CA HIS A 142 -3.31 -4.78 26.02
C HIS A 142 -2.39 -5.06 24.82
N ARG A 143 -2.46 -4.22 23.78
CA ARG A 143 -1.72 -4.44 22.53
C ARG A 143 -0.21 -4.16 22.66
N SER A 144 0.17 -3.23 23.53
CA SER A 144 1.59 -2.95 23.80
C SER A 144 2.25 -4.00 24.70
N GLY A 145 1.47 -4.90 25.31
CA GLY A 145 1.95 -5.83 26.34
C GLY A 145 2.29 -5.10 27.64
N SER A 146 1.36 -4.26 28.12
CA SER A 146 1.47 -3.47 29.35
C SER A 146 2.62 -2.47 29.36
N CYS A 147 3.11 -2.01 28.20
CA CYS A 147 4.16 -0.99 28.13
C CYS A 147 3.63 0.43 28.35
N PHE A 148 2.31 0.60 28.31
CA PHE A 148 1.59 1.83 28.67
C PHE A 148 0.50 1.46 29.67
N ASP A 149 0.44 2.14 30.81
CA ASP A 149 -0.55 1.85 31.85
C ASP A 149 -0.87 3.12 32.68
N PRO A 150 -2.10 3.64 32.61
CA PRO A 150 -2.48 4.85 33.35
C PRO A 150 -2.71 4.60 34.85
N ALA A 151 -2.66 3.34 35.33
CA ALA A 151 -2.76 3.02 36.75
C ALA A 151 -1.40 3.06 37.49
N ALA A 152 -0.30 3.31 36.77
CA ALA A 152 1.06 3.35 37.33
C ALA A 152 1.32 4.52 38.29
N ALA A 153 0.41 5.49 38.37
CA ALA A 153 0.63 6.76 39.07
C ALA A 153 1.13 6.62 40.52
N PRO A 154 0.61 5.69 41.36
CA PRO A 154 1.12 5.50 42.72
C PRO A 154 2.61 5.10 42.76
N LEU A 155 3.06 4.27 41.80
CA LEU A 155 4.46 3.87 41.67
C LEU A 155 5.32 5.05 41.24
N VAL A 156 4.86 5.81 40.25
CA VAL A 156 5.56 7.00 39.74
C VAL A 156 5.71 8.06 40.84
N HIS A 157 4.64 8.34 41.59
CA HIS A 157 4.68 9.30 42.71
C HIS A 157 5.67 8.87 43.79
N LYS A 158 5.62 7.60 44.23
CA LYS A 158 6.57 7.05 45.21
C LYS A 158 8.02 7.28 44.78
N LEU A 159 8.35 6.97 43.52
CA LEU A 159 9.71 7.12 42.99
C LEU A 159 10.12 8.60 42.82
N ARG A 160 9.20 9.48 42.40
CA ARG A 160 9.46 10.92 42.28
C ARG A 160 9.67 11.58 43.64
N ASP A 161 8.90 11.19 44.64
CA ASP A 161 9.03 11.70 46.00
C ASP A 161 10.36 11.26 46.62
N ALA A 162 10.77 10.00 46.38
CA ALA A 162 12.10 9.52 46.74
C ALA A 162 13.22 10.32 46.05
N ALA A 163 13.09 10.64 44.76
CA ALA A 163 14.07 11.44 44.01
C ALA A 163 14.22 12.88 44.54
N ARG A 164 13.15 13.48 45.07
CA ARG A 164 13.13 14.87 45.59
C ARG A 164 13.67 15.00 47.00
N ARG A 165 13.52 13.96 47.81
CA ARG A 165 13.99 13.94 49.19
C ARG A 165 15.52 13.91 49.23
N GLN A 166 16.12 14.80 50.03
CA GLN A 166 17.58 14.84 50.21
C GLN A 166 18.10 13.71 51.11
N ASP A 167 17.24 13.13 51.95
CA ASP A 167 17.52 12.06 52.90
C ASP A 167 17.18 10.66 52.35
N SER A 168 16.83 10.53 51.06
CA SER A 168 16.51 9.25 50.45
C SER A 168 17.73 8.33 50.32
N THR A 169 17.48 7.03 50.38
CA THR A 169 18.46 5.95 50.18
C THR A 169 18.14 5.17 48.91
N GLU A 170 19.07 4.35 48.40
CA GLU A 170 18.79 3.48 47.23
C GLU A 170 17.58 2.56 47.45
N GLY A 171 17.33 2.14 48.70
CA GLY A 171 16.20 1.29 49.07
C GLY A 171 14.83 1.95 48.88
N ASP A 172 14.73 3.28 48.94
CA ASP A 172 13.49 4.03 48.71
C ASP A 172 13.00 3.92 47.25
N PHE A 173 13.87 3.53 46.32
CA PHE A 173 13.57 3.36 44.90
C PHE A 173 13.16 1.92 44.53
N ALA A 174 13.15 1.00 45.49
CA ALA A 174 12.81 -0.39 45.23
C ALA A 174 11.29 -0.60 45.08
N ILE A 175 10.89 -1.21 43.96
CA ILE A 175 9.51 -1.66 43.68
C ILE A 175 9.48 -3.18 43.55
N THR A 176 8.66 -3.85 44.36
CA THR A 176 8.53 -5.31 44.33
C THR A 176 7.67 -5.78 43.16
N ALA A 177 7.77 -7.07 42.79
CA ALA A 177 6.90 -7.65 41.76
C ALA A 177 5.42 -7.58 42.13
N GLU A 178 5.11 -7.79 43.41
CA GLU A 178 3.75 -7.74 43.96
C GLU A 178 3.19 -6.32 43.93
N GLU A 179 3.99 -5.34 44.36
CA GLU A 179 3.63 -3.92 44.32
C GLU A 179 3.38 -3.46 42.88
N ALA A 180 4.29 -3.76 41.94
CA ALA A 180 4.09 -3.45 40.53
C ALA A 180 2.85 -4.15 39.95
N GLY A 181 2.63 -5.43 40.28
CA GLY A 181 1.47 -6.19 39.81
C GLY A 181 0.14 -5.64 40.31
N ARG A 182 0.11 -5.02 41.50
CA ARG A 182 -1.09 -4.40 42.07
C ARG A 182 -1.57 -3.20 41.27
N PHE A 183 -0.65 -2.33 40.85
CA PHE A 183 -0.94 -1.05 40.19
C PHE A 183 -1.01 -1.14 38.67
N THR A 184 -1.58 -2.22 38.13
CA THR A 184 -1.86 -2.34 36.70
C THR A 184 -3.31 -1.97 36.39
N LEU A 185 -3.58 -1.49 35.17
CA LEU A 185 -4.94 -1.09 34.74
C LEU A 185 -5.99 -2.15 35.08
N THR A 186 -5.70 -3.42 34.77
CA THR A 186 -6.61 -4.55 35.01
C THR A 186 -6.76 -4.93 36.48
N ASN A 187 -5.77 -4.65 37.33
CA ASN A 187 -5.83 -5.00 38.76
C ASN A 187 -6.32 -3.83 39.62
N SER A 188 -6.16 -2.60 39.15
CA SER A 188 -6.64 -1.39 39.80
C SER A 188 -8.09 -1.04 39.44
N PHE A 189 -8.54 -1.38 38.23
CA PHE A 189 -9.87 -1.01 37.73
C PHE A 189 -10.65 -2.18 37.13
N ALA A 190 -11.98 -2.15 37.27
CA ALA A 190 -12.92 -2.96 36.50
C ALA A 190 -13.58 -2.05 35.45
N ILE A 191 -13.22 -2.23 34.18
CA ILE A 191 -13.72 -1.45 33.05
C ILE A 191 -14.68 -2.32 32.25
N ASP A 192 -15.85 -1.79 31.92
CA ASP A 192 -16.81 -2.41 31.01
C ASP A 192 -17.08 -1.45 29.84
N ILE A 193 -16.44 -1.73 28.69
CA ILE A 193 -16.58 -0.91 27.49
C ILE A 193 -17.99 -0.98 26.88
N LYS A 194 -18.74 -2.06 27.10
CA LYS A 194 -20.11 -2.18 26.54
C LYS A 194 -21.10 -1.32 27.32
N GLU A 195 -20.97 -1.36 28.65
CA GLU A 195 -21.82 -0.58 29.55
C GLU A 195 -21.29 0.84 29.79
N GLY A 196 -20.06 1.15 29.34
CA GLY A 196 -19.41 2.45 29.54
C GLY A 196 -19.12 2.74 31.01
N THR A 197 -18.74 1.72 31.80
CA THR A 197 -18.55 1.88 33.25
C THR A 197 -17.13 1.56 33.73
N ILE A 198 -16.73 2.22 34.83
CA ILE A 198 -15.45 1.99 35.52
C ILE A 198 -15.67 1.89 37.03
N ALA A 199 -14.92 1.03 37.71
CA ALA A 199 -14.92 0.91 39.18
C ALA A 199 -13.51 0.61 39.72
N ARG A 200 -13.17 1.17 40.89
CA ARG A 200 -11.91 0.87 41.59
C ARG A 200 -11.94 -0.52 42.21
N LYS A 201 -10.81 -1.23 42.21
CA LYS A 201 -10.64 -2.55 42.85
C LYS A 201 -9.94 -2.50 44.22
N HIS A 202 -9.24 -1.42 44.54
CA HIS A 202 -8.62 -1.21 45.86
C HIS A 202 -8.43 0.28 46.18
N GLU A 203 -8.18 0.60 47.46
CA GLU A 203 -8.12 1.97 47.99
C GLU A 203 -6.98 2.84 47.46
N ASP A 204 -5.92 2.23 46.92
CA ASP A 204 -4.79 2.96 46.33
C ASP A 204 -4.91 3.12 44.80
N ALA A 205 -5.97 2.59 44.18
CA ALA A 205 -6.14 2.61 42.72
C ALA A 205 -6.32 4.05 42.23
N THR A 206 -5.40 4.52 41.38
CA THR A 206 -5.40 5.89 40.85
C THR A 206 -5.23 5.84 39.35
N LEU A 207 -6.15 6.46 38.62
CA LEU A 207 -6.14 6.63 37.17
C LEU A 207 -5.51 7.99 36.86
N ASP A 208 -4.36 7.97 36.20
CA ASP A 208 -3.68 9.18 35.74
C ASP A 208 -3.75 9.28 34.22
N LEU A 209 -4.46 10.32 33.77
CA LEU A 209 -4.65 10.65 32.36
C LEU A 209 -3.84 11.88 31.95
N GLY A 210 -2.97 12.40 32.82
CA GLY A 210 -2.22 13.64 32.60
C GLY A 210 -1.25 13.57 31.41
N GLY A 211 -0.89 12.37 30.97
CA GLY A 211 -0.11 12.12 29.75
C GLY A 211 -0.94 11.79 28.51
N LEU A 212 -2.28 11.94 28.52
CA LEU A 212 -3.16 11.67 27.37
C LEU A 212 -4.21 12.74 27.13
N ASN A 213 -4.56 13.49 28.17
CA ASN A 213 -5.53 14.58 28.08
C ASN A 213 -5.10 15.62 27.04
N LYS A 214 -3.78 15.85 26.86
CA LYS A 214 -3.20 16.72 25.83
C LYS A 214 -3.60 16.28 24.43
N GLY A 215 -3.25 15.05 24.05
CA GLY A 215 -3.62 14.48 22.76
C GLY A 215 -5.14 14.52 22.50
N TYR A 216 -5.95 14.17 23.48
CA TYR A 216 -7.42 14.23 23.33
C TYR A 216 -7.95 15.66 23.14
N THR A 217 -7.39 16.63 23.86
CA THR A 217 -7.77 18.05 23.71
C THR A 217 -7.44 18.57 22.33
N VAL A 218 -6.26 18.22 21.82
CA VAL A 218 -5.83 18.58 20.46
C VAL A 218 -6.81 18.02 19.42
N ASP A 219 -7.25 16.77 19.60
CA ASP A 219 -8.27 16.16 18.76
C ASP A 219 -9.59 16.95 18.81
N CYS A 220 -10.11 17.24 20.00
CA CYS A 220 -11.36 18.00 20.17
C CYS A 220 -11.32 19.39 19.55
N VAL A 221 -10.22 20.14 19.72
CA VAL A 221 -10.08 21.50 19.16
C VAL A 221 -10.13 21.45 17.64
N VAL A 222 -9.36 20.55 17.01
CA VAL A 222 -9.33 20.43 15.55
C VAL A 222 -10.68 19.98 15.01
N ASP A 223 -11.34 19.01 15.66
CA ASP A 223 -12.64 18.50 15.22
C ASP A 223 -13.76 19.56 15.34
N GLN A 224 -13.77 20.35 16.42
CA GLN A 224 -14.74 21.44 16.58
C GLN A 224 -14.48 22.61 15.62
N LEU A 225 -13.21 22.93 15.33
CA LEU A 225 -12.86 23.93 14.32
C LEU A 225 -13.31 23.48 12.92
N ASN A 226 -13.05 22.22 12.56
CA ASN A 226 -13.52 21.64 11.30
C ASN A 226 -15.06 21.70 11.21
N ALA A 227 -15.76 21.35 12.29
CA ALA A 227 -17.23 21.43 12.36
C ALA A 227 -17.75 22.88 12.23
N ALA A 228 -16.95 23.87 12.65
CA ALA A 228 -17.21 25.29 12.47
C ALA A 228 -16.75 25.86 11.11
N ASN A 229 -16.45 24.99 10.12
CA ASN A 229 -15.96 25.33 8.78
C ASN A 229 -14.54 25.91 8.71
N PHE A 230 -13.72 25.76 9.75
CA PHE A 230 -12.28 26.00 9.67
C PHE A 230 -11.58 24.68 9.33
N ALA A 231 -11.51 24.36 8.03
CA ALA A 231 -11.01 23.06 7.55
C ALA A 231 -9.48 22.95 7.49
N ASP A 232 -8.77 24.07 7.56
CA ASP A 232 -7.33 24.19 7.32
C ASP A 232 -6.62 24.68 8.58
N VAL A 233 -6.33 23.75 9.49
CA VAL A 233 -5.87 24.03 10.86
C VAL A 233 -4.58 23.27 11.17
N LEU A 234 -3.70 23.86 11.96
CA LEU A 234 -2.63 23.17 12.69
C LEU A 234 -2.65 23.63 14.14
N PHE A 235 -2.91 22.70 15.05
CA PHE A 235 -2.93 22.96 16.48
C PHE A 235 -1.83 22.14 17.17
N GLU A 236 -0.99 22.81 17.96
CA GLU A 236 0.08 22.22 18.76
C GLU A 236 -0.09 22.63 20.22
N TRP A 237 0.01 21.67 21.13
CA TRP A 237 -0.04 21.89 22.56
C TRP A 237 0.95 20.98 23.29
N GLY A 238 2.03 21.56 23.81
CA GLY A 238 2.99 20.85 24.65
C GLY A 238 3.74 19.71 23.96
N GLY A 239 3.97 19.81 22.64
CA GLY A 239 4.62 18.78 21.82
C GLY A 239 3.66 17.83 21.08
N ASP A 240 2.37 17.87 21.40
CA ASP A 240 1.34 17.11 20.69
C ASP A 240 0.69 18.01 19.64
N CYS A 241 0.61 17.56 18.39
CA CYS A 241 -0.04 18.37 17.36
C CYS A 241 -0.94 17.57 16.44
N ARG A 242 -1.94 18.25 15.86
CA ARG A 242 -2.80 17.73 14.80
C ARG A 242 -3.06 18.80 13.76
N ALA A 243 -3.00 18.38 12.51
CA ALA A 243 -3.36 19.19 11.37
C ALA A 243 -4.70 18.75 10.77
N SER A 244 -5.38 19.64 10.08
CA SER A 244 -6.45 19.38 9.11
C SER A 244 -6.27 20.26 7.86
N GLY A 245 -6.78 19.78 6.73
CA GLY A 245 -6.69 20.50 5.45
C GLY A 245 -5.25 20.72 4.96
N VAL A 246 -4.98 21.93 4.48
CA VAL A 246 -3.72 22.40 3.88
C VAL A 246 -3.30 23.74 4.47
N ASN A 247 -2.02 24.07 4.37
CA ASN A 247 -1.50 25.36 4.80
C ASN A 247 -1.93 26.51 3.86
N VAL A 248 -1.48 27.73 4.17
CA VAL A 248 -1.82 28.94 3.39
C VAL A 248 -1.33 28.87 1.94
N GLN A 249 -0.29 28.09 1.64
CA GLN A 249 0.20 27.79 0.28
C GLN A 249 -0.51 26.61 -0.40
N ARG A 250 -1.58 26.06 0.20
CA ARG A 250 -2.29 24.85 -0.26
C ARG A 250 -1.42 23.59 -0.31
N GLN A 251 -0.38 23.54 0.53
CA GLN A 251 0.48 22.36 0.72
C GLN A 251 0.08 21.63 2.00
N PRO A 252 0.40 20.33 2.17
CA PRO A 252 0.31 19.66 3.46
C PRO A 252 1.06 20.44 4.54
N TRP A 253 0.57 20.39 5.79
CA TRP A 253 1.25 21.01 6.91
C TRP A 253 2.59 20.32 7.18
N ALA A 254 3.60 21.06 7.63
CA ALA A 254 4.94 20.54 7.87
C ALA A 254 5.36 20.78 9.31
N VAL A 255 5.86 19.73 9.95
CA VAL A 255 6.22 19.74 11.36
C VAL A 255 7.57 19.06 11.56
N GLY A 256 8.50 19.74 12.23
CA GLY A 256 9.84 19.25 12.53
C GLY A 256 9.88 18.48 13.84
N VAL A 257 10.42 17.26 13.80
CA VAL A 257 10.80 16.49 14.98
C VAL A 257 12.18 16.97 15.43
N VAL A 258 12.24 17.59 16.60
CA VAL A 258 13.47 18.21 17.11
C VAL A 258 14.44 17.12 17.58
N ARG A 259 15.74 17.36 17.41
CA ARG A 259 16.79 16.48 17.94
C ARG A 259 16.86 16.58 19.46
N PRO A 260 16.85 15.44 20.20
CA PRO A 260 16.91 15.49 21.64
C PRO A 260 18.31 15.91 22.13
N PRO A 261 18.40 16.55 23.30
CA PRO A 261 19.66 16.97 23.91
C PRO A 261 20.53 15.75 24.28
N SER A 262 21.82 16.01 24.44
CA SER A 262 22.79 15.03 24.94
C SER A 262 22.51 14.65 26.39
N VAL A 263 22.98 13.47 26.81
CA VAL A 263 22.81 13.01 28.21
C VAL A 263 23.43 14.00 29.20
N ASP A 264 24.57 14.62 28.86
CA ASP A 264 25.23 15.59 29.72
C ASP A 264 24.40 16.86 29.93
N GLU A 265 23.77 17.37 28.86
CA GLU A 265 22.83 18.50 28.94
C GLU A 265 21.61 18.16 29.80
N ILE A 266 21.10 16.93 29.66
CA ILE A 266 19.96 16.44 30.45
C ILE A 266 20.31 16.40 31.94
N VAL A 267 21.45 15.81 32.28
CA VAL A 267 21.93 15.72 33.67
C VAL A 267 22.22 17.10 34.25
N ALA A 268 22.83 18.00 33.48
CA ALA A 268 23.10 19.37 33.92
C ALA A 268 21.82 20.16 34.21
N ALA A 269 20.83 20.06 33.32
CA ALA A 269 19.53 20.69 33.51
C ALA A 269 18.83 20.15 34.77
N ALA A 270 18.79 18.83 34.94
CA ALA A 270 18.18 18.16 36.09
C ALA A 270 18.82 18.61 37.42
N LYS A 271 20.16 18.73 37.49
CA LYS A 271 20.88 19.23 38.68
C LYS A 271 20.55 20.69 39.01
N SER A 272 20.33 21.51 37.98
CA SER A 272 20.06 22.94 38.15
C SER A 272 18.60 23.26 38.53
N GLY A 273 17.70 22.26 38.52
CA GLY A 273 16.26 22.45 38.72
C GLY A 273 15.60 23.29 37.62
N LYS A 274 16.30 23.57 36.51
CA LYS A 274 15.76 24.29 35.36
C LYS A 274 15.07 23.31 34.42
N SER A 275 13.90 23.69 33.92
CA SER A 275 13.25 22.99 32.81
C SER A 275 14.11 23.11 31.54
N MET A 276 14.20 22.00 30.78
CA MET A 276 14.74 22.03 29.43
C MET A 276 13.68 22.51 28.45
N THR A 277 13.90 23.69 27.86
CA THR A 277 13.18 24.14 26.67
C THR A 277 13.97 23.75 25.42
N MET A 278 13.36 22.91 24.58
CA MET A 278 13.85 22.63 23.22
C MET A 278 13.51 23.81 22.32
N ASN A 279 14.36 24.84 22.29
CA ASN A 279 14.10 26.01 21.46
C ASN A 279 14.64 25.82 20.04
N ALA A 280 13.74 25.62 19.08
CA ALA A 280 13.97 26.05 17.69
C ALA A 280 13.87 27.60 17.53
N HIS A 281 13.37 28.29 18.56
CA HIS A 281 13.10 29.73 18.58
C HIS A 281 14.33 30.64 18.66
N SER A 282 15.52 30.16 19.04
CA SER A 282 16.75 30.97 19.04
C SER A 282 17.29 31.32 17.65
N LEU A 283 16.67 30.78 16.59
CA LEU A 283 16.98 31.09 15.19
C LEU A 283 16.06 32.16 14.58
N GLY A 284 15.30 32.89 15.41
CA GLY A 284 14.35 33.92 14.98
C GLY A 284 14.79 35.37 15.22
N ASP A 285 15.91 35.60 15.91
CA ASP A 285 16.31 36.97 16.31
C ASP A 285 17.83 37.21 16.33
N HIS A 286 18.57 36.52 15.46
CA HIS A 286 19.91 36.94 15.10
C HIS A 286 19.84 37.72 13.80
N THR A 287 19.76 39.04 13.94
CA THR A 287 20.21 39.99 12.92
C THR A 287 21.55 39.52 12.33
N ASP A 288 21.67 39.62 11.01
CA ASP A 288 22.85 39.31 10.20
C ASP A 288 24.17 39.85 10.77
N GLU A 289 24.83 39.09 11.65
CA GLU A 289 26.26 39.26 11.91
C GLU A 289 26.99 37.92 11.76
N PRO A 290 27.97 37.82 10.85
CA PRO A 290 28.79 36.63 10.73
C PRO A 290 29.71 36.51 11.96
N ALA A 291 29.64 35.37 12.65
CA ALA A 291 30.58 35.05 13.72
C ALA A 291 32.04 35.09 13.19
N PRO A 292 32.98 35.71 13.93
CA PRO A 292 34.35 35.89 13.45
C PRO A 292 35.07 34.55 13.33
N SER A 293 35.72 34.37 12.17
CA SER A 293 36.55 33.21 11.84
C SER A 293 37.85 33.23 12.64
N THR A 294 37.94 32.40 13.68
CA THR A 294 39.24 31.99 14.23
C THR A 294 39.58 30.57 13.77
N LEU A 295 40.62 30.49 12.94
CA LEU A 295 41.33 29.29 12.54
C LEU A 295 41.83 28.52 13.77
N ALA A 296 41.38 27.27 13.92
CA ALA A 296 42.12 26.25 14.66
C ALA A 296 42.41 25.11 13.69
N ALA A 297 43.70 24.86 13.46
CA ALA A 297 44.20 23.74 12.70
C ALA A 297 44.05 22.47 13.53
N ASP A 298 43.08 21.63 13.17
CA ASP A 298 43.13 20.18 13.34
C ASP A 298 42.02 19.53 12.48
N GLY A 299 42.41 18.53 11.69
CA GLY A 299 41.67 17.96 10.56
C GLY A 299 40.46 17.08 10.89
N ALA A 300 39.53 17.57 11.69
CA ALA A 300 38.19 16.99 11.82
C ALA A 300 37.15 18.02 11.35
N ALA A 301 36.49 17.74 10.23
CA ALA A 301 35.32 18.52 9.81
C ALA A 301 34.25 18.40 10.91
N LYS A 302 34.02 19.47 11.68
CA LYS A 302 32.88 19.52 12.60
C LYS A 302 31.60 19.38 11.77
N PRO A 303 30.78 18.34 11.96
CA PRO A 303 29.50 18.26 11.28
C PRO A 303 28.62 19.40 11.80
N ALA A 304 28.05 20.19 10.89
CA ALA A 304 26.99 21.12 11.25
C ALA A 304 25.85 20.30 11.87
N HIS A 305 25.63 20.42 13.18
CA HIS A 305 24.56 19.71 13.88
C HIS A 305 23.22 20.14 13.28
N LYS A 306 22.50 19.19 12.67
CA LYS A 306 21.12 19.42 12.21
C LYS A 306 20.22 19.64 13.42
N ALA A 307 19.34 20.64 13.36
CA ALA A 307 18.43 20.94 14.47
C ALA A 307 17.26 19.94 14.52
N PHE A 308 16.87 19.38 13.37
CA PHE A 308 15.80 18.39 13.24
C PHE A 308 16.32 16.98 13.02
N LEU A 309 15.68 15.99 13.66
CA LEU A 309 15.83 14.58 13.28
C LEU A 309 15.18 14.32 11.93
N ARG A 310 13.98 14.88 11.73
CA ARG A 310 13.15 14.67 10.55
C ARG A 310 12.06 15.73 10.47
N VAL A 311 11.71 16.19 9.27
CA VAL A 311 10.43 16.89 9.03
C VAL A 311 9.38 15.89 8.59
N MET A 312 8.18 16.00 9.14
CA MET A 312 7.03 15.18 8.77
C MET A 312 5.94 16.07 8.19
N SER A 313 5.34 15.65 7.08
CA SER A 313 4.13 16.28 6.56
C SER A 313 2.91 15.70 7.27
N LEU A 314 1.93 16.53 7.61
CA LEU A 314 0.66 16.13 8.20
C LEU A 314 -0.47 16.45 7.22
N SER A 315 -1.20 15.41 6.79
CA SER A 315 -2.37 15.52 5.91
C SER A 315 -3.61 15.02 6.64
N ASN A 316 -4.13 15.89 7.52
CA ASN A 316 -5.20 15.55 8.47
C ASN A 316 -4.80 14.46 9.46
N GLU A 317 -3.58 14.57 9.96
CA GLU A 317 -2.93 13.62 10.84
C GLU A 317 -2.40 14.37 12.06
N ALA A 318 -2.14 13.63 13.12
CA ALA A 318 -1.52 14.05 14.35
C ALA A 318 -0.09 13.48 14.49
N LEU A 319 0.71 14.15 15.29
CA LEU A 319 2.08 13.76 15.64
C LEU A 319 2.31 14.06 17.12
N CYS A 320 2.69 13.04 17.89
CA CYS A 320 3.06 13.15 19.29
C CYS A 320 4.43 12.54 19.52
N THR A 321 5.14 12.99 20.56
CA THR A 321 6.51 12.56 20.85
C THR A 321 6.67 12.24 22.33
N SER A 322 7.45 11.21 22.64
CA SER A 322 7.90 10.90 24.00
C SER A 322 9.41 10.69 24.01
N GLY A 323 10.08 11.15 25.06
CA GLY A 323 11.54 11.04 25.17
C GLY A 323 12.08 10.98 26.58
N ASP A 324 13.36 10.61 26.72
CA ASP A 324 14.03 10.46 28.03
C ASP A 324 14.45 11.79 28.67
N TYR A 325 14.17 12.90 27.99
CA TYR A 325 14.49 14.27 28.40
C TYR A 325 13.26 15.03 28.93
N GLU A 326 12.08 14.41 28.90
CA GLU A 326 10.82 15.02 29.36
C GLU A 326 10.65 14.78 30.87
N ASN A 327 10.30 15.86 31.59
CA ASN A 327 10.03 15.84 33.03
C ASN A 327 11.10 15.13 33.87
N VAL A 328 12.37 15.50 33.63
CA VAL A 328 13.55 14.88 34.26
C VAL A 328 13.83 15.48 35.63
N LEU A 329 14.18 14.62 36.58
CA LEU A 329 14.55 14.96 37.96
C LEU A 329 15.95 14.39 38.25
N PHE A 330 16.76 15.07 39.07
CA PHE A 330 18.04 14.52 39.52
C PHE A 330 17.88 13.80 40.87
N ALA A 331 18.10 12.49 40.90
CA ALA A 331 18.02 11.68 42.11
C ALA A 331 19.39 11.64 42.80
N ASN A 332 19.58 12.51 43.80
CA ASN A 332 20.86 12.66 44.51
C ASN A 332 21.37 11.33 45.10
N ALA A 333 20.48 10.52 45.67
CA ALA A 333 20.83 9.23 46.27
C ALA A 333 21.36 8.20 45.26
N LEU A 334 20.93 8.27 43.99
CA LEU A 334 21.36 7.37 42.91
C LEU A 334 22.48 7.97 42.05
N GLY A 335 22.75 9.28 42.18
CA GLY A 335 23.72 9.99 41.37
C GLY A 335 23.35 10.16 39.89
N CYS A 336 22.09 9.91 39.51
CA CYS A 336 21.63 9.92 38.11
C CYS A 336 20.39 10.79 37.89
N ALA A 337 20.08 11.06 36.62
CA ALA A 337 18.86 11.72 36.21
C ALA A 337 17.77 10.69 35.86
N LEU A 338 16.51 10.97 36.20
CA LEU A 338 15.37 10.08 35.97
C LEU A 338 14.24 10.84 35.27
N SER A 339 13.72 10.28 34.18
CA SER A 339 12.48 10.71 33.53
C SER A 339 11.27 10.20 34.31
N SER A 340 10.14 10.92 34.28
CA SER A 340 8.89 10.50 34.92
C SER A 340 8.21 9.28 34.28
N THR A 341 8.80 8.69 33.24
CA THR A 341 8.27 7.49 32.58
C THR A 341 8.68 6.22 33.31
N TYR A 342 7.70 5.37 33.65
CA TYR A 342 7.93 4.11 34.36
C TYR A 342 8.24 2.94 33.41
N ASN A 343 9.32 2.22 33.69
CA ASN A 343 9.70 1.01 32.96
C ASN A 343 9.19 -0.23 33.69
N TRP A 344 8.12 -0.84 33.18
CA TRP A 344 7.50 -2.04 33.77
C TRP A 344 8.44 -3.25 33.91
N ARG A 345 9.40 -3.39 32.99
CA ARG A 345 10.34 -4.52 32.99
C ARG A 345 11.44 -4.34 34.03
N ARG A 346 11.98 -3.13 34.15
CA ARG A 346 13.03 -2.78 35.13
C ARG A 346 12.47 -2.35 36.49
N ARG A 347 11.17 -2.07 36.57
CA ARG A 347 10.44 -1.59 37.77
C ARG A 347 11.03 -0.32 38.37
N CYS A 348 11.47 0.58 37.50
CA CYS A 348 12.10 1.84 37.87
C CYS A 348 11.68 2.94 36.89
N LEU A 349 11.96 4.19 37.24
CA LEU A 349 11.91 5.29 36.30
C LEU A 349 13.02 5.15 35.25
N ILE A 350 12.79 5.68 34.05
CA ILE A 350 13.74 5.58 32.94
C ILE A 350 14.91 6.55 33.16
N GLU A 351 16.14 6.02 33.07
CA GLU A 351 17.37 6.81 33.02
C GLU A 351 17.68 7.24 31.56
N PRO A 352 18.05 8.51 31.32
CA PRO A 352 18.55 8.96 30.02
C PRO A 352 19.77 8.15 29.60
N CYS A 353 19.79 7.69 28.35
CA CYS A 353 20.82 6.77 27.87
C CYS A 353 21.36 7.18 26.51
N GLN A 354 22.63 6.85 26.26
CA GLN A 354 23.26 7.02 24.94
C GLN A 354 22.87 5.90 23.96
N ASN A 355 22.79 4.66 24.46
CA ASN A 355 22.75 3.44 23.63
C ASN A 355 21.34 2.86 23.47
N GLU A 356 20.34 3.43 24.15
CA GLU A 356 18.92 3.05 24.06
C GLU A 356 18.10 4.16 23.38
N LEU A 357 16.79 3.95 23.21
CA LEU A 357 15.89 4.98 22.65
C LEU A 357 15.94 6.26 23.48
N ALA A 358 16.22 7.36 22.79
CA ALA A 358 16.19 8.72 23.31
C ALA A 358 14.83 9.38 23.11
N GLN A 359 14.18 9.08 21.97
CA GLN A 359 12.96 9.72 21.54
C GLN A 359 12.18 8.80 20.60
N VAL A 360 10.85 8.81 20.72
CA VAL A 360 9.94 8.23 19.74
C VAL A 360 8.83 9.22 19.39
N SER A 361 8.65 9.50 18.11
CA SER A 361 7.54 10.29 17.58
C SER A 361 6.61 9.39 16.76
N ILE A 362 5.30 9.48 17.01
CA ILE A 362 4.28 8.66 16.35
C ILE A 362 3.34 9.55 15.56
N LYS A 363 3.14 9.23 14.28
CA LYS A 363 2.20 9.90 13.39
C LYS A 363 0.96 9.03 13.18
N CYS A 364 -0.23 9.54 13.52
CA CYS A 364 -1.52 8.83 13.44
C CYS A 364 -2.65 9.76 12.99
N TYR A 365 -3.87 9.25 12.80
CA TYR A 365 -5.05 10.12 12.57
C TYR A 365 -5.63 10.76 13.83
N SER A 366 -5.40 10.17 15.00
CA SER A 366 -5.81 10.70 16.31
C SER A 366 -4.58 11.06 17.13
N CYS A 367 -4.61 12.25 17.71
CA CYS A 367 -3.58 12.77 18.60
C CYS A 367 -3.58 12.02 19.95
N LEU A 368 -4.76 11.64 20.47
CA LEU A 368 -4.89 10.76 21.64
C LEU A 368 -4.13 9.43 21.45
N TYR A 369 -4.30 8.75 20.32
CA TYR A 369 -3.61 7.48 20.06
C TYR A 369 -2.12 7.67 19.78
N ALA A 370 -1.74 8.74 19.08
CA ALA A 370 -0.33 9.05 18.85
C ALA A 370 0.44 9.23 20.17
N ASP A 371 -0.14 9.96 21.14
CA ASP A 371 0.46 10.21 22.46
C ASP A 371 0.64 8.91 23.27
N ALA A 372 -0.44 8.12 23.36
CA ALA A 372 -0.42 6.81 24.03
C ALA A 372 0.63 5.86 23.42
N LEU A 373 0.68 5.79 22.08
CA LEU A 373 1.61 4.92 21.36
C LEU A 373 3.05 5.42 21.43
N ALA A 374 3.30 6.72 21.46
CA ALA A 374 4.64 7.29 21.63
C ALA A 374 5.22 6.89 22.98
N THR A 375 4.41 7.03 24.05
CA THR A 375 4.78 6.62 25.40
C THR A 375 5.03 5.11 25.47
N ALA A 376 4.11 4.30 24.96
CA ALA A 376 4.24 2.84 24.92
C ALA A 376 5.51 2.38 24.16
N SER A 377 5.81 3.06 23.05
CA SER A 377 6.95 2.75 22.18
C SER A 377 8.26 3.08 22.86
N PHE A 378 8.35 4.25 23.48
CA PHE A 378 9.56 4.70 24.16
C PHE A 378 10.00 3.72 25.27
N VAL A 379 9.04 3.13 26.01
CA VAL A 379 9.30 2.11 27.04
C VAL A 379 9.94 0.82 26.49
N LYS A 380 9.82 0.54 25.17
CA LYS A 380 10.45 -0.65 24.55
C LYS A 380 11.98 -0.59 24.52
N ARG A 381 12.56 0.63 24.58
CA ARG A 381 14.01 0.93 24.58
C ARG A 381 14.82 0.44 23.38
N ASP A 382 14.17 -0.16 22.38
CA ASP A 382 14.79 -0.71 21.17
C ASP A 382 13.93 -0.39 19.93
N PRO A 383 14.50 0.20 18.86
CA PRO A 383 13.76 0.56 17.65
C PRO A 383 13.05 -0.61 16.96
N VAL A 384 13.64 -1.81 16.97
CA VAL A 384 13.06 -3.00 16.31
C VAL A 384 11.79 -3.43 17.06
N ARG A 385 11.82 -3.44 18.40
CA ARG A 385 10.64 -3.70 19.22
C ARG A 385 9.54 -2.66 19.04
N VAL A 386 9.90 -1.39 18.79
CA VAL A 386 8.92 -0.34 18.47
C VAL A 386 8.20 -0.66 17.16
N ARG A 387 8.93 -0.99 16.09
CA ARG A 387 8.31 -1.39 14.81
C ARG A 387 7.32 -2.55 15.01
N TYR A 388 7.73 -3.61 15.70
CA TYR A 388 6.86 -4.77 15.93
C TYR A 388 5.60 -4.44 16.70
N MET A 389 5.68 -3.51 17.65
CA MET A 389 4.52 -3.05 18.42
C MET A 389 3.56 -2.23 17.55
N LEU A 390 4.08 -1.41 16.64
CA LEU A 390 3.29 -0.50 15.80
C LEU A 390 2.74 -1.16 14.52
N GLU A 391 3.35 -2.25 14.04
CA GLU A 391 2.93 -2.92 12.79
C GLU A 391 1.43 -3.26 12.75
N PRO A 392 0.81 -3.81 13.82
CA PRO A 392 -0.63 -4.09 13.82
C PRO A 392 -1.50 -2.83 13.65
N TYR A 393 -1.02 -1.69 14.14
CA TYR A 393 -1.75 -0.41 14.05
C TYR A 393 -1.71 0.21 12.65
N ARG A 394 -0.80 -0.22 11.76
CA ARG A 394 -0.77 0.25 10.35
C ARG A 394 -2.04 -0.07 9.57
N HIS A 395 -2.84 -1.00 10.08
CA HIS A 395 -4.04 -1.50 9.40
C HIS A 395 -5.33 -1.11 10.12
N ASP A 396 -5.26 -0.36 11.22
CA ASP A 396 -6.39 -0.02 12.10
C ASP A 396 -7.07 1.32 11.77
N TYR A 397 -8.19 1.60 12.44
CA TYR A 397 -8.88 2.88 12.44
C TYR A 397 -7.94 4.04 12.80
N ASN A 398 -7.24 3.91 13.93
CA ASN A 398 -6.26 4.88 14.41
C ASN A 398 -4.89 4.63 13.78
N ARG A 399 -4.89 4.51 12.45
CA ARG A 399 -3.75 4.06 11.66
C ARG A 399 -2.49 4.85 12.01
N VAL A 400 -1.44 4.13 12.41
CA VAL A 400 -0.08 4.67 12.42
C VAL A 400 0.34 4.84 10.97
N THR A 401 0.52 6.10 10.55
CA THR A 401 0.89 6.44 9.16
C THR A 401 2.38 6.72 9.01
N ASP A 402 3.09 6.97 10.10
CA ASP A 402 4.56 7.00 10.17
C ASP A 402 5.02 6.98 11.64
N TYR A 403 6.31 6.74 11.89
CA TYR A 403 6.94 6.99 13.19
C TYR A 403 8.42 7.34 13.00
N ALA A 404 9.04 7.85 14.06
CA ALA A 404 10.47 8.10 14.14
C ALA A 404 10.96 7.66 15.53
N ALA A 405 11.84 6.66 15.60
CA ALA A 405 12.45 6.15 16.82
C ALA A 405 13.97 6.37 16.75
N TYR A 406 14.51 7.14 17.67
CA TYR A 406 15.88 7.66 17.61
C TYR A 406 16.74 7.17 18.78
N THR A 407 18.00 6.80 18.48
CA THR A 407 19.07 6.54 19.46
C THR A 407 20.20 7.54 19.26
N ARG A 408 20.83 8.00 20.36
CA ARG A 408 21.94 8.97 20.31
C ARG A 408 23.21 8.34 19.76
N GLU A 409 23.58 7.16 20.29
CA GLU A 409 24.74 6.41 19.82
C GLU A 409 24.53 5.99 18.36
N GLY A 410 25.50 6.30 17.51
CA GLY A 410 25.46 6.03 16.06
C GLY A 410 24.39 6.80 15.28
N GLU A 411 23.65 7.72 15.92
CA GLU A 411 22.52 8.48 15.35
C GLU A 411 21.54 7.64 14.53
N ARG A 412 21.06 6.51 15.09
CA ARG A 412 20.10 5.65 14.39
C ARG A 412 18.70 6.24 14.47
N LEU A 413 18.08 6.45 13.31
CA LEU A 413 16.69 6.90 13.17
C LEU A 413 15.84 5.86 12.45
N ALA A 414 15.24 4.94 13.22
CA ALA A 414 14.28 3.99 12.65
C ALA A 414 12.95 4.70 12.39
N HIS A 415 12.31 4.37 11.29
CA HIS A 415 11.03 4.95 10.91
C HIS A 415 10.18 3.94 10.18
N MET A 416 8.93 4.32 9.90
CA MET A 416 8.01 3.40 9.25
C MET A 416 8.52 3.08 7.85
N TYR A 417 8.90 1.82 7.63
CA TYR A 417 9.20 1.34 6.29
C TYR A 417 7.92 1.41 5.44
N GLU A 418 7.91 2.30 4.44
CA GLU A 418 6.83 2.41 3.46
C GLU A 418 6.87 1.20 2.54
N ILE A 419 5.89 0.31 2.69
CA ILE A 419 5.75 -0.88 1.86
C ILE A 419 5.13 -0.51 0.51
N ALA A 420 5.63 -1.12 -0.55
CA ALA A 420 5.20 -1.01 -1.94
C ALA A 420 5.37 0.40 -2.55
N HIS A 421 6.28 1.21 -2.02
CA HIS A 421 6.49 2.58 -2.46
C HIS A 421 7.92 2.83 -2.95
N GLU A 422 8.02 3.46 -4.12
CA GLU A 422 9.27 4.01 -4.59
C GLU A 422 9.39 5.41 -4.02
N SER A 423 10.45 5.67 -3.24
CA SER A 423 10.62 7.01 -2.68
C SER A 423 10.85 8.03 -3.82
N PRO A 424 10.30 9.26 -3.74
CA PRO A 424 10.53 10.32 -4.74
C PRO A 424 11.99 10.52 -5.18
N ALA A 425 12.97 10.44 -4.27
CA ALA A 425 14.39 10.54 -4.59
C ALA A 425 14.89 9.35 -5.41
N CYS A 426 14.53 8.12 -5.01
CA CYS A 426 14.82 6.91 -5.80
C CYS A 426 14.22 7.02 -7.20
N ARG A 427 12.98 7.52 -7.29
CA ARG A 427 12.30 7.76 -8.56
C ARG A 427 13.05 8.77 -9.43
N ILE A 428 13.42 9.93 -8.87
CA ILE A 428 14.19 10.98 -9.57
C ILE A 428 15.51 10.41 -10.10
N GLU A 429 16.23 9.66 -9.27
CA GLU A 429 17.50 9.06 -9.67
C GLU A 429 17.32 7.98 -10.75
N ARG A 430 16.30 7.12 -10.61
CA ARG A 430 15.95 6.10 -11.60
C ARG A 430 15.63 6.72 -12.95
N ILE A 431 14.83 7.79 -12.99
CA ILE A 431 14.42 8.43 -14.24
C ILE A 431 15.52 9.33 -14.83
N ALA A 432 16.47 9.83 -14.04
CA ALA A 432 17.55 10.73 -14.50
C ALA A 432 18.46 10.12 -15.59
N GLY A 433 18.56 8.78 -15.62
CA GLY A 433 19.26 8.02 -16.65
C GLY A 433 18.49 7.90 -17.98
N SER A 434 17.20 8.22 -17.99
CA SER A 434 16.33 8.06 -19.15
C SER A 434 16.53 9.16 -20.19
N LEU A 435 16.37 8.81 -21.46
CA LEU A 435 16.29 9.77 -22.56
C LEU A 435 14.80 10.07 -22.85
N PRO A 436 14.46 11.28 -23.36
CA PRO A 436 13.08 11.61 -23.70
C PRO A 436 12.51 10.62 -24.74
N ALA A 437 11.57 9.78 -24.31
CA ALA A 437 10.90 8.82 -25.17
C ALA A 437 9.63 9.41 -25.79
N ARG A 438 9.30 8.99 -27.01
CA ARG A 438 7.97 9.19 -27.58
C ARG A 438 7.08 7.99 -27.29
N VAL A 439 6.03 8.21 -26.52
CA VAL A 439 5.07 7.17 -26.12
C VAL A 439 3.75 7.39 -26.85
N VAL A 440 3.21 6.34 -27.47
CA VAL A 440 1.84 6.35 -28.01
C VAL A 440 0.92 5.57 -27.08
N VAL A 441 -0.15 6.21 -26.62
CA VAL A 441 -1.20 5.58 -25.82
C VAL A 441 -2.44 5.40 -26.68
N ILE A 442 -2.98 4.18 -26.75
CA ILE A 442 -4.15 3.86 -27.56
C ILE A 442 -5.36 3.64 -26.66
N GLY A 443 -6.34 4.55 -26.73
CA GLY A 443 -7.56 4.55 -25.94
C GLY A 443 -7.56 5.64 -24.87
N GLY A 444 -8.58 6.50 -24.89
CA GLY A 444 -8.78 7.63 -23.98
C GLY A 444 -9.61 7.29 -22.73
N GLY A 445 -9.66 6.04 -22.30
CA GLY A 445 -10.26 5.63 -21.04
C GLY A 445 -9.39 5.97 -19.83
N LEU A 446 -9.80 5.55 -18.63
CA LEU A 446 -9.06 5.81 -17.39
C LEU A 446 -7.63 5.25 -17.43
N ALA A 447 -7.45 4.04 -17.95
CA ALA A 447 -6.12 3.43 -18.11
C ALA A 447 -5.20 4.26 -19.02
N GLY A 448 -5.71 4.75 -20.15
CA GLY A 448 -4.93 5.54 -21.09
C GLY A 448 -4.58 6.93 -20.56
N CYS A 449 -5.52 7.59 -19.89
CA CYS A 449 -5.23 8.88 -19.25
C CYS A 449 -4.22 8.73 -18.10
N ALA A 450 -4.35 7.68 -17.27
CA ALA A 450 -3.37 7.39 -16.23
C ALA A 450 -1.97 7.11 -16.81
N ALA A 451 -1.88 6.31 -17.88
CA ALA A 451 -0.62 6.05 -18.58
C ALA A 451 -0.01 7.31 -19.20
N ALA A 452 -0.82 8.16 -19.83
CA ALA A 452 -0.35 9.39 -20.45
C ALA A 452 0.18 10.39 -19.43
N ILE A 453 -0.53 10.60 -18.33
CA ILE A 453 -0.09 11.49 -17.24
C ILE A 453 1.19 10.95 -16.61
N GLU A 454 1.25 9.65 -16.30
CA GLU A 454 2.42 9.05 -15.69
C GLU A 454 3.64 9.12 -16.62
N ALA A 455 3.50 8.78 -17.90
CA ALA A 455 4.59 8.85 -18.87
C ALA A 455 5.13 10.29 -19.02
N ALA A 456 4.24 11.29 -19.07
CA ALA A 456 4.64 12.70 -19.13
C ALA A 456 5.35 13.17 -17.85
N SER A 457 4.95 12.63 -16.68
CA SER A 457 5.61 12.89 -15.39
C SER A 457 7.05 12.35 -15.37
N CYS A 458 7.30 11.23 -16.06
CA CYS A 458 8.63 10.65 -16.25
C CYS A 458 9.46 11.33 -17.36
N GLY A 459 8.93 12.36 -18.02
CA GLY A 459 9.64 13.15 -19.03
C GLY A 459 9.43 12.71 -20.48
N ALA A 460 8.52 11.77 -20.75
CA ALA A 460 8.17 11.40 -22.12
C ALA A 460 7.28 12.45 -22.80
N THR A 461 7.34 12.47 -24.14
CA THR A 461 6.33 13.12 -24.99
C THR A 461 5.30 12.06 -25.40
N VAL A 462 4.03 12.35 -25.18
CA VAL A 462 2.93 11.39 -25.33
C VAL A 462 1.97 11.83 -26.43
N ILE A 463 1.55 10.87 -27.26
CA ILE A 463 0.42 11.04 -28.16
C ILE A 463 -0.66 10.03 -27.75
N LEU A 464 -1.81 10.52 -27.32
CA LEU A 464 -2.98 9.73 -26.95
C LEU A 464 -3.95 9.71 -28.13
N LEU A 465 -4.17 8.52 -28.69
CA LEU A 465 -5.13 8.28 -29.78
C LEU A 465 -6.43 7.72 -29.22
N GLU A 466 -7.56 8.37 -29.50
CA GLU A 466 -8.90 7.91 -29.16
C GLU A 466 -9.73 7.81 -30.44
N LYS A 467 -10.39 6.66 -30.66
CA LYS A 467 -11.20 6.46 -31.87
C LYS A 467 -12.56 7.13 -31.81
N GLU A 468 -13.06 7.40 -30.61
CA GLU A 468 -14.30 8.15 -30.39
C GLU A 468 -14.06 9.68 -30.41
N ALA A 469 -15.14 10.44 -30.59
CA ALA A 469 -15.10 11.90 -30.56
C ALA A 469 -14.73 12.49 -29.19
N ARG A 470 -14.83 11.71 -28.11
CA ARG A 470 -14.54 12.14 -26.73
C ARG A 470 -13.79 11.06 -25.96
N LEU A 471 -12.98 11.49 -25.00
CA LEU A 471 -12.34 10.59 -24.05
C LEU A 471 -13.38 9.96 -23.11
N GLY A 472 -12.98 8.89 -22.42
CA GLY A 472 -13.73 8.30 -21.32
C GLY A 472 -14.07 6.83 -21.47
N GLY A 473 -14.36 6.37 -22.69
CA GLY A 473 -14.77 4.98 -22.96
C GLY A 473 -15.82 4.46 -21.97
N ASN A 474 -15.68 3.21 -21.51
CA ASN A 474 -16.55 2.66 -20.46
C ASN A 474 -16.23 3.21 -19.06
N SER A 475 -15.03 3.78 -18.84
CA SER A 475 -14.63 4.35 -17.55
C SER A 475 -15.52 5.52 -17.15
N ALA A 476 -15.88 6.40 -18.10
CA ALA A 476 -16.79 7.52 -17.86
C ALA A 476 -18.20 7.08 -17.42
N LYS A 477 -18.60 5.84 -17.75
CA LYS A 477 -19.91 5.26 -17.39
C LYS A 477 -19.91 4.58 -16.03
N ALA A 478 -18.77 4.49 -15.34
CA ALA A 478 -18.68 3.82 -14.05
C ALA A 478 -19.41 4.60 -12.95
N THR A 479 -20.22 3.90 -12.15
CA THR A 479 -21.11 4.50 -11.15
C THR A 479 -20.82 4.08 -9.72
N SER A 480 -20.34 2.85 -9.48
CA SER A 480 -20.19 2.32 -8.11
C SER A 480 -19.03 2.95 -7.33
N GLY A 481 -17.86 3.11 -7.95
CA GLY A 481 -16.66 3.63 -7.30
C GLY A 481 -15.41 2.79 -7.61
N ILE A 482 -14.35 3.06 -6.86
CA ILE A 482 -13.02 2.46 -7.01
C ILE A 482 -12.58 1.81 -5.69
N ASN A 483 -12.07 0.57 -5.75
CA ASN A 483 -11.64 -0.11 -4.53
C ASN A 483 -10.28 0.39 -4.03
N GLY A 484 -10.08 0.39 -2.72
CA GLY A 484 -8.77 0.60 -2.08
C GLY A 484 -8.79 0.11 -0.64
N TRP A 485 -7.66 -0.40 -0.13
CA TRP A 485 -7.54 -0.76 1.28
C TRP A 485 -6.42 0.03 1.95
N GLY A 486 -6.52 0.24 3.26
CA GLY A 486 -5.58 1.07 3.99
C GLY A 486 -5.58 2.50 3.45
N THR A 487 -6.75 3.07 3.18
CA THR A 487 -6.88 4.46 2.71
C THR A 487 -7.23 5.38 3.88
N ARG A 488 -6.97 6.68 3.71
CA ARG A 488 -7.40 7.69 4.67
C ARG A 488 -8.91 7.67 4.88
N THR A 489 -9.68 7.51 3.81
CA THR A 489 -11.15 7.44 3.91
C THR A 489 -11.60 6.25 4.76
N GLN A 490 -10.95 5.09 4.65
CA GLN A 490 -11.25 3.94 5.52
C GLN A 490 -10.90 4.20 6.97
N ALA A 491 -9.76 4.85 7.22
CA ALA A 491 -9.39 5.32 8.54
C ALA A 491 -10.47 6.25 9.08
N VAL A 492 -10.82 7.35 8.42
CA VAL A 492 -11.89 8.27 8.92
C VAL A 492 -13.24 7.58 9.18
N ASN A 493 -13.57 6.50 8.45
CA ASN A 493 -14.83 5.77 8.58
C ASN A 493 -14.78 4.52 9.50
N HIS A 494 -13.72 4.33 10.30
CA HIS A 494 -13.60 3.18 11.21
C HIS A 494 -13.65 1.82 10.50
N VAL A 495 -12.98 1.70 9.34
CA VAL A 495 -12.94 0.44 8.58
C VAL A 495 -11.57 -0.21 8.66
N LEU A 496 -11.52 -1.38 9.32
CA LEU A 496 -10.36 -2.27 9.35
C LEU A 496 -10.27 -3.12 8.08
N ASP A 497 -9.28 -2.87 7.23
CA ASP A 497 -9.01 -3.61 5.98
C ASP A 497 -7.50 -3.79 5.75
N ASN A 498 -7.12 -4.83 5.00
CA ASN A 498 -5.71 -5.10 4.70
C ASN A 498 -5.52 -5.87 3.38
N CYS A 499 -4.26 -5.98 2.92
CA CYS A 499 -3.92 -6.70 1.69
C CYS A 499 -4.43 -8.14 1.66
N LYS A 500 -4.40 -8.87 2.78
CA LYS A 500 -4.83 -10.27 2.84
C LYS A 500 -6.33 -10.39 2.60
N PHE A 501 -7.14 -9.52 3.18
CA PHE A 501 -8.58 -9.49 2.91
C PHE A 501 -8.87 -9.12 1.46
N PHE A 502 -8.17 -8.13 0.91
CA PHE A 502 -8.31 -7.71 -0.48
C PHE A 502 -7.93 -8.83 -1.47
N GLU A 503 -6.74 -9.41 -1.31
CA GLU A 503 -6.22 -10.50 -2.15
C GLU A 503 -7.15 -11.72 -2.07
N ARG A 504 -7.55 -12.14 -0.85
CA ARG A 504 -8.47 -13.26 -0.65
C ARG A 504 -9.79 -13.05 -1.37
N ASP A 505 -10.44 -11.90 -1.18
CA ASP A 505 -11.74 -11.63 -1.79
C ASP A 505 -11.63 -11.63 -3.32
N THR A 506 -10.53 -11.11 -3.87
CA THR A 506 -10.23 -11.13 -5.31
C THR A 506 -10.06 -12.56 -5.84
N PHE A 507 -9.25 -13.39 -5.17
CA PHE A 507 -9.06 -14.81 -5.55
C PHE A 507 -10.35 -15.63 -5.44
N LEU A 508 -11.14 -15.43 -4.38
CA LEU A 508 -12.42 -16.12 -4.21
C LEU A 508 -13.39 -15.78 -5.34
N SER A 509 -13.47 -14.49 -5.72
CA SER A 509 -14.28 -14.05 -6.85
C SER A 509 -13.79 -14.66 -8.16
N GLY A 510 -12.48 -14.67 -8.40
CA GLY A 510 -11.91 -15.14 -9.67
C GLY A 510 -11.77 -16.66 -9.81
N LYS A 511 -12.20 -17.45 -8.81
CA LYS A 511 -12.10 -18.92 -8.82
C LYS A 511 -12.67 -19.54 -10.09
N GLY A 512 -11.89 -20.41 -10.74
CA GLY A 512 -12.25 -21.07 -12.01
C GLY A 512 -11.83 -20.29 -13.27
N GLY A 513 -10.99 -19.27 -13.12
CA GLY A 513 -10.21 -18.63 -14.18
C GLY A 513 -8.79 -18.36 -13.70
N HIS A 514 -7.96 -17.76 -14.54
CA HIS A 514 -6.57 -17.48 -14.24
C HIS A 514 -6.41 -16.17 -13.44
N CYS A 515 -6.32 -16.29 -12.11
CA CYS A 515 -5.90 -15.17 -11.24
C CYS A 515 -4.40 -15.24 -11.00
N ASP A 516 -3.61 -14.45 -11.73
CA ASP A 516 -2.16 -14.38 -11.50
C ASP A 516 -1.88 -13.73 -10.13
N PRO A 517 -1.18 -14.43 -9.21
CA PRO A 517 -0.93 -13.89 -7.88
C PRO A 517 -0.07 -12.62 -7.87
N GLY A 518 0.84 -12.47 -8.83
CA GLY A 518 1.68 -11.27 -8.98
C GLY A 518 0.84 -10.05 -9.36
N LEU A 519 -0.08 -10.20 -10.31
CA LEU A 519 -1.02 -9.15 -10.72
C LEU A 519 -1.99 -8.77 -9.60
N VAL A 520 -2.61 -9.75 -8.92
CA VAL A 520 -3.54 -9.50 -7.81
C VAL A 520 -2.84 -8.81 -6.64
N ARG A 521 -1.62 -9.25 -6.30
CA ARG A 521 -0.81 -8.61 -5.26
C ARG A 521 -0.46 -7.18 -5.65
N THR A 522 -0.04 -6.94 -6.89
CA THR A 522 0.27 -5.58 -7.38
C THR A 522 -0.94 -4.66 -7.31
N LEU A 523 -2.12 -5.14 -7.75
CA LEU A 523 -3.39 -4.42 -7.64
C LEU A 523 -3.72 -4.06 -6.18
N SER A 524 -3.56 -5.03 -5.27
CA SER A 524 -3.82 -4.87 -3.85
C SER A 524 -2.89 -3.83 -3.22
N VAL A 525 -1.57 -4.03 -3.30
CA VAL A 525 -0.59 -3.19 -2.60
C VAL A 525 -0.56 -1.75 -3.10
N LYS A 526 -0.83 -1.52 -4.40
CA LYS A 526 -0.89 -0.17 -4.99
C LYS A 526 -2.26 0.52 -4.88
N SER A 527 -3.22 -0.10 -4.19
CA SER A 527 -4.59 0.41 -4.21
C SER A 527 -4.76 1.75 -3.47
N ALA A 528 -4.13 1.91 -2.30
CA ALA A 528 -4.15 3.19 -1.57
C ALA A 528 -3.44 4.31 -2.32
N GLU A 529 -2.32 4.00 -2.99
CA GLU A 529 -1.58 4.93 -3.84
C GLU A 529 -2.45 5.42 -5.01
N ALA A 530 -3.20 4.51 -5.65
CA ALA A 530 -4.12 4.85 -6.73
C ALA A 530 -5.26 5.79 -6.29
N ILE A 531 -5.83 5.55 -5.10
CA ILE A 531 -6.84 6.45 -4.51
C ILE A 531 -6.25 7.83 -4.24
N SER A 532 -5.10 7.88 -3.56
CA SER A 532 -4.42 9.14 -3.20
C SER A 532 -4.00 9.93 -4.44
N TRP A 533 -3.57 9.23 -5.50
CA TRP A 533 -3.23 9.83 -6.79
C TRP A 533 -4.46 10.48 -7.44
N LEU A 534 -5.62 9.82 -7.45
CA LEU A 534 -6.86 10.44 -7.95
C LEU A 534 -7.28 11.65 -7.10
N GLU A 535 -7.17 11.55 -5.78
CA GLU A 535 -7.48 12.67 -4.86
C GLU A 535 -6.60 13.89 -5.13
N SER A 536 -5.34 13.69 -5.56
CA SER A 536 -4.43 14.79 -5.92
C SER A 536 -4.90 15.66 -7.10
N PHE A 537 -5.83 15.16 -7.92
CA PHE A 537 -6.50 15.95 -8.98
C PHE A 537 -7.75 16.68 -8.48
N GLY A 538 -8.01 16.69 -7.17
CA GLY A 538 -9.18 17.32 -6.56
C GLY A 538 -10.45 16.46 -6.64
N ILE A 539 -10.33 15.14 -6.76
CA ILE A 539 -11.46 14.20 -6.81
C ILE A 539 -11.75 13.72 -5.37
N PRO A 540 -12.88 14.11 -4.74
CA PRO A 540 -13.11 13.83 -3.32
C PRO A 540 -13.56 12.39 -3.07
N LEU A 541 -12.66 11.41 -2.91
CA LEU A 541 -13.01 9.98 -2.74
C LEU A 541 -13.33 9.60 -1.28
N THR A 542 -14.27 10.33 -0.67
CA THR A 542 -14.54 10.30 0.78
C THR A 542 -15.71 9.43 1.23
N VAL A 543 -16.53 8.90 0.30
CA VAL A 543 -17.65 8.00 0.63
C VAL A 543 -17.27 6.54 0.42
N LEU A 544 -17.68 5.66 1.35
CA LEU A 544 -17.35 4.22 1.32
C LEU A 544 -18.57 3.30 1.28
N TYR A 545 -18.54 2.36 0.34
CA TYR A 545 -19.52 1.28 0.22
C TYR A 545 -18.89 -0.10 0.33
N GLN A 546 -19.70 -1.09 0.71
CA GLN A 546 -19.40 -2.50 0.56
C GLN A 546 -20.19 -3.05 -0.64
N LEU A 547 -19.48 -3.57 -1.64
CA LEU A 547 -20.06 -4.19 -2.82
C LEU A 547 -20.09 -5.72 -2.70
N GLY A 548 -20.82 -6.39 -3.58
CA GLY A 548 -20.94 -7.85 -3.58
C GLY A 548 -19.58 -8.53 -3.70
N GLY A 549 -19.37 -9.58 -2.90
CA GLY A 549 -18.11 -10.33 -2.83
C GLY A 549 -17.00 -9.68 -1.98
N ALA A 550 -17.11 -8.40 -1.60
CA ALA A 550 -16.17 -7.76 -0.69
C ALA A 550 -16.51 -8.05 0.78
N SER A 551 -15.50 -8.38 1.58
CA SER A 551 -15.65 -8.63 3.02
C SER A 551 -15.51 -7.38 3.91
N ARG A 552 -15.12 -6.25 3.31
CA ARG A 552 -14.96 -4.94 3.98
C ARG A 552 -15.49 -3.82 3.08
N ARG A 553 -15.88 -2.69 3.69
CA ARG A 553 -16.19 -1.43 2.99
C ARG A 553 -14.91 -0.87 2.38
N ARG A 554 -14.77 -0.92 1.06
CA ARG A 554 -13.54 -0.50 0.36
C ARG A 554 -13.75 0.20 -0.97
N CYS A 555 -15.01 0.35 -1.40
CA CYS A 555 -15.34 1.04 -2.64
C CYS A 555 -15.53 2.53 -2.38
N HIS A 556 -14.60 3.35 -2.86
CA HIS A 556 -14.55 4.79 -2.68
C HIS A 556 -15.35 5.51 -3.77
N ARG A 557 -16.07 6.57 -3.38
CA ARG A 557 -16.85 7.42 -4.28
C ARG A 557 -16.76 8.88 -3.87
N ALA A 558 -17.04 9.76 -4.83
CA ALA A 558 -17.38 11.14 -4.57
C ALA A 558 -18.68 11.27 -3.74
N PRO A 559 -18.73 12.19 -2.75
CA PRO A 559 -19.97 12.55 -2.10
C PRO A 559 -20.92 13.20 -3.09
N ASP A 560 -22.20 13.15 -2.76
CA ASP A 560 -23.23 13.88 -3.50
C ASP A 560 -23.01 15.40 -3.34
N GLN A 561 -23.53 16.18 -4.28
CA GLN A 561 -23.54 17.64 -4.19
C GLN A 561 -24.40 18.09 -3.00
N LYS A 562 -24.26 19.36 -2.58
CA LYS A 562 -25.00 19.92 -1.42
C LYS A 562 -26.53 19.84 -1.57
N ASP A 563 -27.03 19.83 -2.80
CA ASP A 563 -28.45 19.66 -3.14
C ASP A 563 -28.90 18.18 -3.20
N GLY A 564 -28.00 17.25 -2.85
CA GLY A 564 -28.17 15.80 -2.91
C GLY A 564 -27.94 15.21 -4.30
N THR A 565 -27.55 16.00 -5.31
CA THR A 565 -27.33 15.49 -6.67
C THR A 565 -26.13 14.54 -6.70
N PRO A 566 -26.27 13.31 -7.19
CA PRO A 566 -25.19 12.33 -7.12
C PRO A 566 -24.10 12.64 -8.11
N VAL A 567 -22.86 12.45 -7.67
CA VAL A 567 -21.71 12.65 -8.53
C VAL A 567 -21.43 11.35 -9.32
N PRO A 568 -21.42 11.39 -10.67
CA PRO A 568 -21.05 10.25 -11.49
C PRO A 568 -19.53 10.05 -11.41
N VAL A 569 -19.09 9.15 -10.53
CA VAL A 569 -17.67 8.99 -10.17
C VAL A 569 -16.78 8.74 -11.38
N GLY A 570 -17.18 7.88 -12.32
CA GLY A 570 -16.42 7.60 -13.54
C GLY A 570 -16.23 8.84 -14.42
N PHE A 571 -17.32 9.55 -14.73
CA PHE A 571 -17.28 10.80 -15.49
C PHE A 571 -16.45 11.88 -14.77
N THR A 572 -16.59 11.99 -13.45
CA THR A 572 -15.86 12.97 -12.64
C THR A 572 -14.37 12.72 -12.69
N ILE A 573 -13.94 11.46 -12.54
CA ILE A 573 -12.53 11.08 -12.70
C ILE A 573 -12.04 11.46 -14.09
N MET A 574 -12.75 11.04 -15.15
CA MET A 574 -12.32 11.31 -16.53
C MET A 574 -12.19 12.80 -16.81
N ARG A 575 -13.18 13.61 -16.38
CA ARG A 575 -13.16 15.07 -16.53
C ARG A 575 -11.93 15.69 -15.87
N HIS A 576 -11.65 15.35 -14.62
CA HIS A 576 -10.50 15.92 -13.90
C HIS A 576 -9.15 15.53 -14.53
N LEU A 577 -9.02 14.29 -14.99
CA LEU A 577 -7.79 13.85 -15.67
C LEU A 577 -7.64 14.52 -17.05
N GLU A 578 -8.72 14.63 -17.82
CA GLU A 578 -8.71 15.34 -19.11
C GLU A 578 -8.39 16.83 -18.92
N ASP A 579 -9.02 17.49 -17.96
CA ASP A 579 -8.75 18.88 -17.59
C ASP A 579 -7.26 19.04 -17.22
N HIS A 580 -6.70 18.13 -16.42
CA HIS A 580 -5.29 18.15 -16.07
C HIS A 580 -4.38 17.99 -17.31
N ILE A 581 -4.67 17.03 -18.20
CA ILE A 581 -3.89 16.83 -19.42
C ILE A 581 -3.91 18.10 -20.29
N ARG A 582 -5.11 18.63 -20.54
CA ARG A 582 -5.30 19.79 -21.44
C ARG A 582 -4.75 21.09 -20.87
N THR A 583 -4.72 21.26 -19.54
CA THR A 583 -4.30 22.53 -18.92
C THR A 583 -2.87 22.52 -18.39
N LYS A 584 -2.40 21.38 -17.86
CA LYS A 584 -1.08 21.27 -17.21
C LYS A 584 -0.06 20.51 -18.06
N LEU A 585 -0.51 19.69 -19.03
CA LEU A 585 0.38 18.85 -19.84
C LEU A 585 0.30 19.13 -21.35
N GLN A 586 -0.29 20.25 -21.80
CA GLN A 586 -0.48 20.58 -23.23
C GLN A 586 0.80 20.55 -24.09
N GLY A 587 1.98 20.74 -23.50
CA GLY A 587 3.28 20.65 -24.19
C GLY A 587 3.93 19.27 -24.19
N LYS A 588 3.38 18.32 -23.42
CA LYS A 588 3.90 16.95 -23.27
C LYS A 588 2.93 15.89 -23.77
N VAL A 589 1.62 16.14 -23.72
CA VAL A 589 0.59 15.18 -24.09
C VAL A 589 -0.31 15.79 -25.16
N THR A 590 -0.32 15.16 -26.33
CA THR A 590 -1.22 15.52 -27.44
C THR A 590 -2.36 14.50 -27.51
N ILE A 591 -3.60 14.97 -27.41
CA ILE A 591 -4.80 14.13 -27.59
C ILE A 591 -5.29 14.25 -29.03
N LEU A 592 -5.45 13.13 -29.72
CA LEU A 592 -6.06 13.05 -31.05
C LEU A 592 -7.32 12.17 -30.97
N ASN A 593 -8.48 12.81 -31.03
CA ASN A 593 -9.78 12.15 -31.10
C ASN A 593 -10.10 11.69 -32.53
N GLU A 594 -11.07 10.79 -32.66
CA GLU A 594 -11.51 10.23 -33.94
C GLU A 594 -10.37 9.55 -34.72
N MET A 595 -9.38 9.00 -34.02
CA MET A 595 -8.23 8.29 -34.59
C MET A 595 -8.26 6.81 -34.19
N ALA A 596 -8.53 5.92 -35.15
CA ALA A 596 -8.51 4.48 -34.94
C ALA A 596 -7.16 3.88 -35.32
N VAL A 597 -6.52 3.19 -34.38
CA VAL A 597 -5.30 2.41 -34.67
C VAL A 597 -5.66 1.10 -35.34
N VAL A 598 -5.01 0.80 -36.47
CA VAL A 598 -5.29 -0.37 -37.30
C VAL A 598 -4.21 -1.47 -37.18
N SER A 599 -2.96 -1.11 -36.88
CA SER A 599 -1.88 -2.07 -36.69
C SER A 599 -0.69 -1.51 -35.88
N LEU A 600 0.12 -2.41 -35.33
CA LEU A 600 1.36 -2.09 -34.63
C LEU A 600 2.56 -2.24 -35.58
N MET A 601 3.38 -1.20 -35.67
CA MET A 601 4.65 -1.22 -36.41
C MET A 601 5.70 -1.95 -35.56
N HIS A 602 6.36 -2.96 -36.10
CA HIS A 602 7.26 -3.81 -35.34
C HIS A 602 8.36 -4.45 -36.19
N ASP A 603 9.47 -4.76 -35.52
CA ASP A 603 10.55 -5.58 -36.04
C ASP A 603 10.52 -6.98 -35.39
N VAL A 604 10.97 -7.98 -36.14
CA VAL A 604 11.14 -9.35 -35.66
C VAL A 604 12.59 -9.77 -35.88
N SER A 605 13.24 -10.23 -34.81
CA SER A 605 14.60 -10.79 -34.88
C SER A 605 14.62 -12.23 -34.36
N ALA A 606 15.48 -13.05 -34.96
CA ALA A 606 15.71 -14.42 -34.51
C ALA A 606 16.70 -14.42 -33.34
N MET A 607 16.32 -15.09 -32.26
CA MET A 607 17.18 -15.28 -31.09
C MET A 607 18.00 -16.56 -31.24
N PRO A 608 19.21 -16.63 -30.65
CA PRO A 608 20.09 -17.80 -30.76
C PRO A 608 19.47 -19.12 -30.24
N ASP A 609 18.52 -19.03 -29.32
CA ASP A 609 17.78 -20.16 -28.75
C ASP A 609 16.68 -20.71 -29.68
N GLY A 610 16.48 -20.08 -30.85
CA GLY A 610 15.45 -20.44 -31.82
C GLY A 610 14.12 -19.73 -31.59
N ASN A 611 14.00 -18.94 -30.52
CA ASN A 611 12.85 -18.08 -30.32
C ASN A 611 12.90 -16.84 -31.24
N ARG A 612 11.79 -16.10 -31.28
CA ARG A 612 11.72 -14.77 -31.91
C ARG A 612 11.65 -13.69 -30.84
N GLU A 613 12.30 -12.57 -31.10
CA GLU A 613 12.13 -11.34 -30.35
C GLU A 613 11.37 -10.33 -31.22
N ILE A 614 10.33 -9.73 -30.64
CA ILE A 614 9.48 -8.75 -31.32
C ILE A 614 9.64 -7.41 -30.60
N ARG A 615 9.89 -6.35 -31.37
CA ARG A 615 9.97 -4.98 -30.86
C ARG A 615 8.99 -4.09 -31.59
N VAL A 616 8.05 -3.51 -30.86
CA VAL A 616 7.12 -2.49 -31.36
C VAL A 616 7.82 -1.13 -31.37
N HIS A 617 7.69 -0.39 -32.47
CA HIS A 617 8.33 0.90 -32.68
C HIS A 617 7.38 1.96 -33.30
N GLY A 618 6.07 1.76 -33.14
CA GLY A 618 5.05 2.68 -33.66
C GLY A 618 3.69 2.04 -33.89
N VAL A 619 2.79 2.84 -34.43
CA VAL A 619 1.43 2.44 -34.79
C VAL A 619 1.05 2.96 -36.16
N ARG A 620 0.12 2.28 -36.82
CA ARG A 620 -0.60 2.83 -37.98
C ARG A 620 -2.02 3.16 -37.60
N TYR A 621 -2.51 4.34 -37.96
CA TYR A 621 -3.84 4.80 -37.59
C TYR A 621 -4.55 5.49 -38.76
N THR A 622 -5.87 5.62 -38.66
CA THR A 622 -6.72 6.29 -39.64
C THR A 622 -7.73 7.20 -38.93
N SER A 623 -8.17 8.25 -39.61
CA SER A 623 -9.23 9.12 -39.11
C SER A 623 -10.60 8.48 -39.32
N MET A 624 -11.44 8.49 -38.30
CA MET A 624 -12.83 8.01 -38.35
C MET A 624 -13.74 8.95 -39.14
N THR A 625 -13.31 10.19 -39.39
CA THR A 625 -14.05 11.19 -40.18
C THR A 625 -13.57 11.30 -41.62
N ASP A 626 -12.43 10.69 -41.96
CA ASP A 626 -11.88 10.69 -43.32
C ASP A 626 -12.46 9.53 -44.13
N ALA A 627 -13.36 9.85 -45.07
CA ALA A 627 -13.97 8.88 -45.97
C ALA A 627 -12.96 8.20 -46.92
N SER A 628 -11.77 8.76 -47.12
CA SER A 628 -10.73 8.13 -47.95
C SER A 628 -10.08 6.91 -47.27
N GLY A 629 -10.20 6.82 -45.93
CA GLY A 629 -9.60 5.74 -45.15
C GLY A 629 -8.08 5.76 -45.17
N THR A 630 -7.47 6.93 -45.35
CA THR A 630 -6.00 7.06 -45.42
C THR A 630 -5.37 6.56 -44.12
N VAL A 631 -4.37 5.69 -44.25
CA VAL A 631 -3.61 5.13 -43.12
C VAL A 631 -2.30 5.91 -42.97
N MET A 632 -2.04 6.40 -41.77
CA MET A 632 -0.86 7.18 -41.40
C MET A 632 0.04 6.38 -40.46
N ASP A 633 1.34 6.52 -40.64
CA ASP A 633 2.36 5.94 -39.76
C ASP A 633 2.69 6.94 -38.64
N LEU A 634 2.65 6.47 -37.39
CA LEU A 634 3.11 7.20 -36.22
C LEU A 634 4.17 6.37 -35.48
N PRO A 635 5.47 6.63 -35.72
CA PRO A 635 6.50 5.90 -35.00
C PRO A 635 6.44 6.22 -33.50
N ALA A 636 7.06 5.39 -32.66
CA ALA A 636 7.08 5.55 -31.20
C ALA A 636 8.22 4.71 -30.61
N ASP A 637 8.74 5.10 -29.46
CA ASP A 637 9.70 4.26 -28.73
C ASP A 637 8.98 3.18 -27.91
N ALA A 638 7.76 3.48 -27.46
CA ALA A 638 6.87 2.56 -26.76
C ALA A 638 5.39 2.82 -27.10
N VAL A 639 4.58 1.77 -27.01
CA VAL A 639 3.14 1.79 -27.23
C VAL A 639 2.42 1.19 -26.02
N VAL A 640 1.40 1.89 -25.52
CA VAL A 640 0.51 1.42 -24.44
C VAL A 640 -0.87 1.13 -25.01
N LEU A 641 -1.30 -0.13 -24.94
CA LEU A 641 -2.68 -0.54 -25.23
C LEU A 641 -3.55 -0.27 -24.01
N ALA A 642 -4.50 0.65 -24.15
CA ALA A 642 -5.50 1.00 -23.14
C ALA A 642 -6.91 1.02 -23.75
N THR A 643 -7.16 0.10 -24.69
CA THR A 643 -8.31 0.12 -25.61
C THR A 643 -9.63 -0.38 -25.01
N GLY A 644 -9.63 -0.79 -23.74
CA GLY A 644 -10.76 -1.50 -23.13
C GLY A 644 -10.96 -2.91 -23.71
N GLY A 645 -12.06 -3.55 -23.29
CA GLY A 645 -12.40 -4.93 -23.63
C GLY A 645 -13.16 -5.13 -24.94
N PHE A 646 -13.80 -6.29 -25.04
CA PHE A 646 -14.55 -6.73 -26.24
C PHE A 646 -16.02 -7.03 -25.96
N SER A 647 -16.57 -6.46 -24.89
CA SER A 647 -17.95 -6.67 -24.39
C SER A 647 -19.08 -6.24 -25.33
N ASN A 648 -18.78 -5.53 -26.42
CA ASN A 648 -19.72 -5.20 -27.48
C ASN A 648 -19.17 -5.55 -28.88
N ASP A 649 -18.28 -6.54 -28.96
CA ASP A 649 -17.66 -6.92 -30.22
C ASP A 649 -18.63 -7.67 -31.14
N ARG A 650 -19.18 -6.95 -32.12
CA ARG A 650 -20.13 -7.45 -33.13
C ARG A 650 -19.53 -7.51 -34.54
N THR A 651 -18.21 -7.34 -34.66
CA THR A 651 -17.54 -7.33 -35.97
C THR A 651 -17.50 -8.74 -36.59
N PRO A 652 -17.19 -8.88 -37.89
CA PRO A 652 -17.07 -10.19 -38.54
C PRO A 652 -16.05 -11.13 -37.86
N ASN A 653 -14.98 -10.57 -37.30
CA ASN A 653 -13.95 -11.26 -36.52
C ASN A 653 -14.16 -11.11 -35.00
N SER A 654 -15.41 -11.20 -34.56
CA SER A 654 -15.82 -10.98 -33.16
C SER A 654 -15.15 -11.96 -32.19
N LEU A 655 -14.45 -11.42 -31.20
CA LEU A 655 -13.87 -12.17 -30.09
C LEU A 655 -14.96 -12.78 -29.19
N LEU A 656 -16.11 -12.11 -29.02
CA LEU A 656 -17.24 -12.69 -28.28
C LEU A 656 -17.79 -13.93 -29.00
N ARG A 657 -17.91 -13.88 -30.32
CA ARG A 657 -18.38 -15.04 -31.10
C ARG A 657 -17.39 -16.20 -31.05
N GLU A 658 -16.09 -15.89 -31.11
CA GLU A 658 -15.02 -16.87 -31.08
C GLU A 658 -14.89 -17.57 -29.72
N TYR A 659 -14.85 -16.80 -28.62
CA TYR A 659 -14.49 -17.32 -27.30
C TYR A 659 -15.68 -17.49 -26.33
N ALA A 660 -16.78 -16.78 -26.55
CA ALA A 660 -17.95 -16.81 -25.65
C ALA A 660 -19.29 -16.88 -26.42
N PRO A 661 -19.46 -17.85 -27.35
CA PRO A 661 -20.64 -17.93 -28.21
C PRO A 661 -21.96 -18.06 -27.45
N ASN A 662 -21.92 -18.65 -26.24
CA ASN A 662 -23.07 -18.84 -25.36
C ASN A 662 -23.67 -17.53 -24.83
N VAL A 663 -22.89 -16.45 -24.71
CA VAL A 663 -23.38 -15.14 -24.27
C VAL A 663 -23.43 -14.11 -25.40
N TYR A 664 -23.01 -14.46 -26.61
CA TYR A 664 -23.04 -13.55 -27.76
C TYR A 664 -24.46 -12.97 -27.97
N GLY A 665 -25.53 -13.74 -27.79
CA GLY A 665 -26.91 -13.25 -27.94
C GLY A 665 -27.33 -12.16 -26.93
N THR A 666 -26.67 -12.08 -25.78
CA THR A 666 -27.06 -11.25 -24.63
C THR A 666 -26.85 -9.75 -24.91
N PRO A 667 -27.73 -8.85 -24.41
CA PRO A 667 -27.48 -7.40 -24.43
C PRO A 667 -26.22 -7.03 -23.63
N THR A 668 -25.75 -5.79 -23.76
CA THR A 668 -24.53 -5.27 -23.10
C THR A 668 -24.79 -3.92 -22.44
N THR A 669 -23.97 -3.54 -21.46
CA THR A 669 -23.99 -2.17 -20.90
C THR A 669 -22.92 -1.26 -21.50
N ASN A 670 -22.13 -1.77 -22.45
CA ASN A 670 -20.93 -1.12 -22.97
C ASN A 670 -21.19 -0.36 -24.27
N GLY A 671 -20.37 0.65 -24.54
CA GLY A 671 -20.44 1.38 -25.81
C GLY A 671 -20.13 0.50 -27.02
N THR A 672 -20.58 0.94 -28.20
CA THR A 672 -20.31 0.26 -29.49
C THR A 672 -18.82 0.20 -29.84
N PHE A 673 -18.01 1.07 -29.23
CA PHE A 673 -16.56 1.09 -29.35
C PHE A 673 -15.83 -0.10 -28.69
N ALA A 674 -16.48 -0.86 -27.80
CA ALA A 674 -15.84 -1.96 -27.05
C ALA A 674 -15.70 -3.24 -27.89
N THR A 675 -14.85 -3.18 -28.91
CA THR A 675 -14.69 -4.19 -29.98
C THR A 675 -13.40 -5.01 -29.89
N GLY A 676 -12.60 -4.85 -28.83
CA GLY A 676 -11.39 -5.65 -28.61
C GLY A 676 -10.24 -5.39 -29.57
N ASP A 677 -10.14 -4.19 -30.17
CA ASP A 677 -9.16 -3.90 -31.22
C ASP A 677 -7.71 -4.07 -30.74
N GLY A 678 -7.40 -3.64 -29.51
CA GLY A 678 -6.08 -3.85 -28.89
C GLY A 678 -5.73 -5.33 -28.73
N VAL A 679 -6.67 -6.15 -28.26
CA VAL A 679 -6.49 -7.61 -28.14
C VAL A 679 -6.24 -8.24 -29.51
N LYS A 680 -7.02 -7.84 -30.53
CA LYS A 680 -6.86 -8.32 -31.92
C LYS A 680 -5.48 -7.96 -32.48
N MET A 681 -4.98 -6.75 -32.22
CA MET A 681 -3.65 -6.31 -32.67
C MET A 681 -2.52 -7.07 -31.95
N ALA A 682 -2.60 -7.19 -30.62
CA ALA A 682 -1.61 -7.90 -29.82
C ALA A 682 -1.55 -9.40 -30.17
N ARG A 683 -2.71 -10.05 -30.37
CA ARG A 683 -2.79 -11.46 -30.79
C ARG A 683 -2.04 -11.72 -32.09
N LYS A 684 -2.05 -10.79 -33.05
CA LYS A 684 -1.30 -10.92 -34.31
C LYS A 684 0.22 -10.94 -34.11
N LEU A 685 0.71 -10.36 -33.02
CA LEU A 685 2.13 -10.42 -32.62
C LEU A 685 2.47 -11.65 -31.78
N GLY A 686 1.50 -12.54 -31.51
CA GLY A 686 1.71 -13.71 -30.66
C GLY A 686 1.61 -13.41 -29.16
N ALA A 687 0.99 -12.29 -28.77
CA ALA A 687 0.69 -12.06 -27.36
C ALA A 687 -0.21 -13.18 -26.80
N THR A 688 0.17 -13.71 -25.65
CA THR A 688 -0.59 -14.74 -24.93
C THR A 688 -1.92 -14.14 -24.48
N LEU A 689 -3.02 -14.84 -24.77
CA LEU A 689 -4.35 -14.47 -24.31
C LEU A 689 -4.78 -15.42 -23.20
N VAL A 690 -5.40 -14.88 -22.15
CA VAL A 690 -5.91 -15.67 -21.02
C VAL A 690 -7.38 -15.33 -20.77
N ASP A 691 -8.14 -16.28 -20.23
CA ASP A 691 -9.52 -16.12 -19.76
C ASP A 691 -10.50 -15.53 -20.80
N MET A 692 -10.25 -15.70 -22.10
CA MET A 692 -11.04 -15.09 -23.18
C MET A 692 -12.53 -15.50 -23.16
N ASP A 693 -12.86 -16.67 -22.60
CA ASP A 693 -14.22 -17.17 -22.42
C ASP A 693 -14.90 -16.62 -21.14
N LYS A 694 -14.15 -15.93 -20.28
CA LYS A 694 -14.65 -15.35 -19.02
C LYS A 694 -15.24 -13.97 -19.27
N VAL A 695 -16.51 -13.96 -19.66
CA VAL A 695 -17.31 -12.74 -19.89
C VAL A 695 -18.33 -12.58 -18.76
N GLN A 696 -18.27 -11.46 -18.04
CA GLN A 696 -19.15 -11.18 -16.92
C GLN A 696 -20.47 -10.57 -17.38
N LEU A 697 -21.56 -11.12 -16.89
CA LEU A 697 -22.89 -10.51 -16.95
C LEU A 697 -23.13 -9.66 -15.69
N HIS A 698 -23.56 -8.42 -15.87
CA HIS A 698 -24.17 -7.65 -14.79
C HIS A 698 -25.65 -8.02 -14.69
N PRO A 699 -26.18 -8.34 -13.49
CA PRO A 699 -27.55 -8.83 -13.36
C PRO A 699 -28.60 -7.78 -13.66
N THR A 700 -28.25 -6.49 -13.53
CA THR A 700 -29.20 -5.37 -13.59
C THR A 700 -28.91 -4.41 -14.75
N GLY A 701 -29.01 -4.89 -15.99
CA GLY A 701 -29.19 -4.02 -17.16
C GLY A 701 -30.65 -3.55 -17.21
N LEU A 702 -30.87 -2.24 -17.16
CA LEU A 702 -32.22 -1.66 -17.15
C LEU A 702 -32.80 -1.74 -18.57
N ILE A 703 -33.95 -2.41 -18.68
CA ILE A 703 -34.74 -2.41 -19.91
C ILE A 703 -35.52 -1.10 -19.96
N ASP A 704 -35.31 -0.32 -21.02
CA ASP A 704 -36.20 0.81 -21.34
C ASP A 704 -37.48 0.26 -21.96
N PRO A 705 -38.67 0.44 -21.33
CA PRO A 705 -39.93 0.01 -21.91
C PRO A 705 -40.24 0.64 -23.28
N LYS A 706 -39.65 1.80 -23.60
CA LYS A 706 -39.83 2.50 -24.89
C LYS A 706 -38.96 1.93 -26.00
N ASP A 707 -37.83 1.30 -25.65
CA ASP A 707 -36.97 0.58 -26.59
C ASP A 707 -36.46 -0.73 -25.96
N PRO A 708 -37.35 -1.73 -25.78
CA PRO A 708 -36.97 -2.98 -25.13
C PRO A 708 -35.94 -3.79 -25.93
N SER A 709 -35.89 -3.56 -27.25
CA SER A 709 -35.01 -4.24 -28.20
C SER A 709 -33.57 -3.73 -28.17
N ASN A 710 -33.32 -2.57 -27.56
CA ASN A 710 -32.00 -1.97 -27.51
C ASN A 710 -30.96 -2.94 -26.95
N ARG A 711 -29.95 -3.30 -27.73
CA ARG A 711 -28.90 -4.20 -27.25
C ARG A 711 -27.97 -3.54 -26.23
N THR A 712 -27.93 -2.21 -26.16
CA THR A 712 -27.16 -1.49 -25.15
C THR A 712 -28.09 -1.02 -24.04
N LYS A 713 -28.00 -1.64 -22.87
CA LYS A 713 -28.83 -1.33 -21.70
C LYS A 713 -28.15 -0.29 -20.81
N TYR A 714 -28.96 0.54 -20.16
CA TYR A 714 -28.46 1.37 -19.06
C TYR A 714 -28.04 0.47 -17.90
N LEU A 715 -26.87 0.72 -17.34
CA LEU A 715 -26.42 -0.01 -16.16
C LEU A 715 -27.25 0.44 -14.96
N GLY A 716 -28.08 -0.46 -14.43
CA GLY A 716 -28.62 -0.35 -13.08
C GLY A 716 -27.50 -0.67 -12.10
N PRO A 717 -26.94 0.31 -11.37
CA PRO A 717 -25.76 0.09 -10.55
C PRO A 717 -26.02 -0.96 -9.48
N GLU A 718 -24.98 -1.69 -9.08
CA GLU A 718 -25.06 -2.67 -7.99
C GLU A 718 -25.54 -2.04 -6.68
N ALA A 719 -25.30 -0.73 -6.49
CA ALA A 719 -25.82 0.07 -5.40
C ALA A 719 -27.36 0.06 -5.28
N LEU A 720 -28.12 -0.22 -6.36
CA LEU A 720 -29.58 -0.42 -6.27
C LEU A 720 -29.92 -1.58 -5.31
N ARG A 721 -29.24 -2.72 -5.48
CA ARG A 721 -29.38 -3.90 -4.61
C ARG A 721 -28.66 -3.67 -3.27
N GLY A 722 -27.48 -3.06 -3.32
CA GLY A 722 -26.68 -2.69 -2.14
C GLY A 722 -27.38 -1.75 -1.16
N SER A 723 -28.35 -0.96 -1.63
CA SER A 723 -29.15 -0.03 -0.82
C SER A 723 -30.50 -0.63 -0.37
N GLY A 724 -30.74 -1.92 -0.65
CA GLY A 724 -31.92 -2.64 -0.17
C GLY A 724 -32.93 -3.04 -1.23
N GLY A 725 -32.70 -2.73 -2.51
CA GLY A 725 -33.56 -3.20 -3.60
C GLY A 725 -33.66 -4.73 -3.66
N ILE A 726 -34.88 -5.24 -3.78
CA ILE A 726 -35.17 -6.68 -3.89
C ILE A 726 -35.47 -7.09 -5.33
N LEU A 727 -35.26 -8.37 -5.65
CA LEU A 727 -35.60 -8.94 -6.95
C LEU A 727 -36.83 -9.84 -6.85
N LEU A 728 -37.85 -9.57 -7.68
CA LEU A 728 -39.08 -10.34 -7.76
C LEU A 728 -39.24 -10.97 -9.15
N ASN A 729 -39.81 -12.18 -9.19
CA ASN A 729 -40.23 -12.85 -10.42
C ASN A 729 -41.68 -12.44 -10.81
N LYS A 730 -42.22 -12.99 -11.91
CA LYS A 730 -43.60 -12.74 -12.35
C LYS A 730 -44.68 -13.19 -11.36
N ASN A 731 -44.35 -14.01 -10.36
CA ASN A 731 -45.28 -14.45 -9.30
C ASN A 731 -45.24 -13.53 -8.06
N GLY A 732 -44.43 -12.47 -8.08
CA GLY A 732 -44.24 -11.58 -6.91
C GLY A 732 -43.38 -12.20 -5.81
N GLU A 733 -42.54 -13.18 -6.13
CA GLU A 733 -41.71 -13.94 -5.18
C GLU A 733 -40.23 -13.59 -5.31
N ARG A 734 -39.52 -13.59 -4.18
CA ARG A 734 -38.05 -13.51 -4.15
C ARG A 734 -37.45 -14.87 -4.51
N PHE A 735 -36.29 -14.87 -5.18
CA PHE A 735 -35.66 -16.09 -5.68
C PHE A 735 -34.13 -16.15 -5.51
N VAL A 736 -33.49 -15.09 -5.01
CA VAL A 736 -32.02 -15.03 -4.87
C VAL A 736 -31.58 -14.08 -3.75
N ASN A 737 -30.38 -14.30 -3.21
CA ASN A 737 -29.70 -13.28 -2.40
C ASN A 737 -29.21 -12.16 -3.31
N GLU A 738 -29.80 -10.97 -3.20
CA GLU A 738 -29.51 -9.85 -4.09
C GLU A 738 -28.09 -9.27 -3.89
N LEU A 739 -27.37 -9.66 -2.84
CA LEU A 739 -25.98 -9.25 -2.57
C LEU A 739 -24.93 -10.33 -2.88
N ASP A 740 -25.35 -11.44 -3.50
CA ASP A 740 -24.44 -12.50 -3.95
C ASP A 740 -23.60 -12.09 -5.18
N LEU A 741 -22.72 -12.99 -5.64
CA LEU A 741 -21.91 -12.79 -6.83
C LEU A 741 -22.78 -12.51 -8.06
N ARG A 742 -22.30 -11.64 -8.95
CA ARG A 742 -23.00 -11.25 -10.19
C ARG A 742 -23.40 -12.44 -11.05
N SER A 743 -22.55 -13.47 -11.12
CA SER A 743 -22.80 -14.72 -11.83
C SER A 743 -24.00 -15.48 -11.25
N VAL A 744 -24.09 -15.56 -9.92
CA VAL A 744 -25.20 -16.22 -9.21
C VAL A 744 -26.51 -15.48 -9.46
N VAL A 745 -26.52 -14.15 -9.29
CA VAL A 745 -27.72 -13.33 -9.48
C VAL A 745 -28.18 -13.36 -10.95
N SER A 746 -27.25 -13.26 -11.90
CA SER A 746 -27.57 -13.31 -13.34
C SER A 746 -28.17 -14.66 -13.73
N GLN A 747 -27.58 -15.77 -13.26
CA GLN A 747 -28.10 -17.10 -13.53
C GLN A 747 -29.48 -17.32 -12.91
N ALA A 748 -29.71 -16.78 -11.71
CA ALA A 748 -31.00 -16.87 -11.03
C ALA A 748 -32.11 -16.13 -11.81
N ILE A 749 -31.81 -14.98 -12.43
CA ILE A 749 -32.76 -14.25 -13.29
C ILE A 749 -33.03 -15.06 -14.57
N ILE A 750 -32.00 -15.61 -15.21
CA ILE A 750 -32.15 -16.44 -16.42
C ILE A 750 -33.03 -17.67 -16.13
N ALA A 751 -32.82 -18.31 -14.97
CA ALA A 751 -33.56 -19.50 -14.56
C ALA A 751 -35.05 -19.25 -14.26
N GLN A 752 -35.48 -17.98 -14.09
CA GLN A 752 -36.90 -17.66 -14.00
C GLN A 752 -37.63 -17.83 -15.34
N ASP A 753 -36.89 -17.92 -16.45
CA ASP A 753 -37.39 -18.07 -17.83
C ASP A 753 -38.40 -17.00 -18.29
N ASN A 754 -38.47 -15.88 -17.58
CA ASN A 754 -39.36 -14.77 -17.86
C ASN A 754 -38.80 -13.90 -18.98
N GLU A 755 -39.43 -13.86 -20.15
CA GLU A 755 -39.03 -12.95 -21.23
C GLU A 755 -39.82 -11.64 -21.22
N TYR A 756 -39.11 -10.52 -21.41
CA TYR A 756 -39.73 -9.20 -21.53
C TYR A 756 -40.27 -9.00 -22.96
N PRO A 757 -41.53 -8.55 -23.15
CA PRO A 757 -42.12 -8.41 -24.48
C PRO A 757 -41.30 -7.52 -25.42
N ASN A 758 -41.20 -7.91 -26.69
CA ASN A 758 -40.50 -7.17 -27.76
C ASN A 758 -39.02 -6.85 -27.48
N SER A 759 -38.40 -7.54 -26.51
CA SER A 759 -36.99 -7.31 -26.12
C SER A 759 -35.98 -8.11 -26.94
N GLY A 760 -36.44 -8.97 -27.85
CA GLY A 760 -35.60 -9.88 -28.61
C GLY A 760 -34.97 -10.98 -27.75
N GLY A 761 -35.71 -11.56 -26.80
CA GLY A 761 -35.23 -12.67 -25.97
C GLY A 761 -34.69 -12.31 -24.58
N SER A 762 -34.83 -11.07 -24.11
CA SER A 762 -34.24 -10.66 -22.83
C SER A 762 -34.99 -11.28 -21.65
N LYS A 763 -34.32 -12.19 -20.93
CA LYS A 763 -34.81 -12.73 -19.66
C LYS A 763 -34.76 -11.64 -18.59
N PHE A 764 -35.81 -11.47 -17.80
CA PHE A 764 -35.93 -10.33 -16.89
C PHE A 764 -36.54 -10.67 -15.52
N ALA A 765 -36.29 -9.78 -14.57
CA ALA A 765 -36.93 -9.73 -13.26
C ALA A 765 -37.32 -8.27 -12.92
N TYR A 766 -38.05 -8.09 -11.82
CA TYR A 766 -38.43 -6.79 -11.30
C TYR A 766 -37.49 -6.41 -10.16
N CYS A 767 -36.81 -5.27 -10.26
CA CYS A 767 -36.06 -4.69 -9.15
C CYS A 767 -36.92 -3.65 -8.44
N VAL A 768 -37.24 -3.90 -7.17
CA VAL A 768 -38.19 -3.10 -6.38
C VAL A 768 -37.47 -2.42 -5.22
N LEU A 769 -37.62 -1.10 -5.13
CA LEU A 769 -37.17 -0.28 -4.02
C LEU A 769 -38.37 0.36 -3.33
N ASN A 770 -38.37 0.42 -2.00
CA ASN A 770 -39.27 1.30 -1.25
C ASN A 770 -38.60 2.66 -1.00
N GLU A 771 -39.30 3.57 -0.31
CA GLU A 771 -38.79 4.92 -0.01
C GLU A 771 -37.49 4.92 0.81
N GLU A 772 -37.32 3.94 1.72
CA GLU A 772 -36.09 3.78 2.51
C GLU A 772 -34.91 3.37 1.63
N ALA A 773 -35.08 2.33 0.79
CA ALA A 773 -34.05 1.91 -0.16
C ALA A 773 -33.71 3.01 -1.18
N ALA A 774 -34.72 3.75 -1.64
CA ALA A 774 -34.55 4.90 -2.52
C ALA A 774 -33.71 6.01 -1.86
N THR A 775 -33.91 6.24 -0.56
CA THR A 775 -33.14 7.22 0.22
C THR A 775 -31.68 6.79 0.36
N LEU A 776 -31.44 5.52 0.71
CA LEU A 776 -30.08 4.96 0.83
C LEU A 776 -29.33 4.94 -0.51
N PHE A 777 -30.04 4.68 -1.61
CA PHE A 777 -29.46 4.74 -2.96
C PHE A 777 -29.15 6.18 -3.42
N GLY A 778 -29.83 7.16 -2.81
CA GLY A 778 -29.83 8.56 -3.19
C GLY A 778 -31.06 8.91 -4.01
N LYS A 779 -31.97 9.72 -3.45
CA LYS A 779 -33.24 10.10 -4.11
C LYS A 779 -33.02 10.78 -5.45
N ASN A 780 -31.97 11.60 -5.57
CA ASN A 780 -31.65 12.28 -6.82
C ASN A 780 -31.05 11.30 -7.86
N SER A 781 -30.26 10.30 -7.44
CA SER A 781 -29.83 9.19 -8.31
C SER A 781 -31.05 8.51 -8.90
N LEU A 782 -31.99 8.10 -8.03
CA LEU A 782 -33.21 7.44 -8.45
C LEU A 782 -34.03 8.34 -9.36
N THR A 783 -34.14 9.63 -9.05
CA THR A 783 -34.88 10.61 -9.85
C THR A 783 -34.32 10.75 -11.26
N TYR A 784 -32.99 10.69 -11.43
CA TYR A 784 -32.40 10.67 -12.77
C TYR A 784 -32.84 9.42 -13.56
N TYR A 785 -32.73 8.22 -12.98
CA TYR A 785 -33.17 6.99 -13.67
C TYR A 785 -34.69 6.98 -13.90
N TRP A 786 -35.47 7.47 -12.95
CA TRP A 786 -36.92 7.46 -12.98
C TRP A 786 -37.50 8.55 -13.87
N LYS A 787 -37.28 9.83 -13.53
CA LYS A 787 -37.92 10.97 -14.21
C LYS A 787 -37.16 11.40 -15.46
N SER A 788 -35.83 11.44 -15.42
CA SER A 788 -35.03 11.91 -16.57
C SER A 788 -34.87 10.85 -17.66
N GLN A 789 -34.63 9.60 -17.29
CA GLN A 789 -34.43 8.49 -18.24
C GLN A 789 -35.70 7.64 -18.47
N GLY A 790 -36.70 7.69 -17.58
CA GLY A 790 -37.93 6.89 -17.74
C GLY A 790 -37.75 5.39 -17.49
N LEU A 791 -36.72 4.98 -16.74
CA LEU A 791 -36.33 3.58 -16.52
C LEU A 791 -36.96 2.93 -15.28
N PHE A 792 -37.72 3.70 -14.50
CA PHE A 792 -38.47 3.22 -13.34
C PHE A 792 -39.95 3.61 -13.43
N THR A 793 -40.80 2.83 -12.77
CA THR A 793 -42.21 3.14 -12.54
C THR A 793 -42.44 3.28 -11.04
N ARG A 794 -43.06 4.38 -10.60
CA ARG A 794 -43.48 4.56 -9.20
C ARG A 794 -44.93 4.13 -9.04
N VAL A 795 -45.22 3.32 -8.04
CA VAL A 795 -46.57 2.89 -7.64
C VAL A 795 -46.82 3.20 -6.17
N ASP A 796 -48.04 3.57 -5.81
CA ASP A 796 -48.35 4.12 -4.48
C ASP A 796 -48.49 3.03 -3.41
N ASP A 797 -48.99 1.85 -3.77
CA ASP A 797 -49.28 0.78 -2.82
C ASP A 797 -49.00 -0.63 -3.38
N MET A 798 -49.16 -1.63 -2.51
CA MET A 798 -48.90 -3.04 -2.84
C MET A 798 -49.86 -3.59 -3.90
N LYS A 799 -51.09 -3.08 -3.97
CA LYS A 799 -52.07 -3.53 -4.97
C LYS A 799 -51.66 -3.06 -6.36
N ALA A 800 -51.25 -1.79 -6.49
CA ALA A 800 -50.69 -1.24 -7.72
C ALA A 800 -49.38 -1.93 -8.11
N LEU A 801 -48.53 -2.32 -7.14
CA LEU A 801 -47.34 -3.12 -7.41
C LEU A 801 -47.68 -4.52 -7.96
N ALA A 802 -48.66 -5.21 -7.38
CA ALA A 802 -49.10 -6.52 -7.85
C ALA A 802 -49.68 -6.44 -9.28
N GLU A 803 -50.45 -5.39 -9.58
CA GLU A 803 -50.98 -5.11 -10.92
C GLU A 803 -49.85 -4.85 -11.93
N LEU A 804 -48.84 -4.05 -11.57
CA LEU A 804 -47.69 -3.78 -12.44
C LEU A 804 -46.87 -5.04 -12.73
N ILE A 805 -46.73 -5.94 -11.76
CA ILE A 805 -46.01 -7.21 -11.92
C ILE A 805 -46.84 -8.22 -12.72
N GLY A 806 -48.17 -8.19 -12.56
CA GLY A 806 -49.11 -9.19 -13.05
C GLY A 806 -49.26 -10.40 -12.10
N CYS A 807 -49.04 -10.23 -10.80
CA CYS A 807 -49.12 -11.30 -9.79
C CYS A 807 -50.30 -11.15 -8.83
N SER A 808 -50.57 -12.17 -8.00
CA SER A 808 -51.61 -12.06 -6.97
C SER A 808 -51.15 -11.18 -5.80
N VAL A 809 -52.08 -10.38 -5.27
CA VAL A 809 -51.84 -9.51 -4.11
C VAL A 809 -51.41 -10.33 -2.89
N GLU A 810 -51.99 -11.52 -2.71
CA GLU A 810 -51.68 -12.42 -1.60
C GLU A 810 -50.26 -12.99 -1.66
N SER A 811 -49.78 -13.36 -2.85
CA SER A 811 -48.40 -13.82 -3.05
C SER A 811 -47.39 -12.73 -2.69
N LEU A 812 -47.61 -11.53 -3.24
CA LEU A 812 -46.76 -10.38 -2.98
C LEU A 812 -46.77 -9.98 -1.50
N HIS A 813 -47.95 -9.98 -0.87
CA HIS A 813 -48.10 -9.69 0.56
C HIS A 813 -47.26 -10.64 1.41
N ARG A 814 -47.37 -11.94 1.18
CA ARG A 814 -46.57 -12.96 1.89
C ARG A 814 -45.07 -12.76 1.69
N THR A 815 -44.63 -12.40 0.47
CA THR A 815 -43.23 -12.12 0.17
C THR A 815 -42.71 -10.92 0.96
N LEU A 816 -43.42 -9.79 0.92
CA LEU A 816 -43.01 -8.55 1.58
C LEU A 816 -43.06 -8.66 3.11
N GLU A 817 -44.12 -9.25 3.67
CA GLU A 817 -44.25 -9.49 5.11
C GLU A 817 -43.13 -10.42 5.62
N THR A 818 -42.81 -11.47 4.85
CA THR A 818 -41.71 -12.38 5.19
C THR A 818 -40.36 -11.68 5.17
N TYR A 819 -40.10 -10.81 4.18
CA TYR A 819 -38.87 -10.02 4.11
C TYR A 819 -38.75 -9.05 5.28
N GLU A 820 -39.83 -8.34 5.61
CA GLU A 820 -39.91 -7.41 6.75
C GLU A 820 -39.61 -8.12 8.08
N ARG A 821 -40.22 -9.28 8.33
CA ARG A 821 -39.93 -10.10 9.51
C ARG A 821 -38.48 -10.62 9.56
N GLN A 822 -37.91 -10.99 8.43
CA GLN A 822 -36.53 -11.51 8.37
C GLN A 822 -35.49 -10.42 8.59
N SER A 823 -35.68 -9.25 7.97
CA SER A 823 -34.77 -8.11 8.08
C SER A 823 -34.67 -7.60 9.52
N THR A 824 -35.77 -7.59 10.27
CA THR A 824 -35.83 -7.17 11.67
C THR A 824 -35.27 -8.23 12.64
N GLY A 825 -35.40 -9.53 12.31
CA GLY A 825 -34.97 -10.64 13.15
C GLY A 825 -33.47 -10.95 13.17
N LYS A 826 -32.63 -10.28 12.35
CA LYS A 826 -31.16 -10.47 12.22
C LYS A 826 -30.70 -11.93 12.04
N LYS A 827 -31.49 -12.77 11.39
CA LYS A 827 -31.15 -14.17 11.05
C LYS A 827 -31.04 -14.35 9.53
N ALA A 828 -30.32 -15.38 9.10
CA ALA A 828 -30.26 -15.74 7.69
C ALA A 828 -31.66 -16.01 7.13
N CYS A 829 -31.98 -15.44 5.98
CA CYS A 829 -33.18 -15.76 5.21
C CYS A 829 -33.15 -17.25 4.83
N PRO A 830 -34.09 -18.10 5.29
CA PRO A 830 -34.08 -19.52 4.96
C PRO A 830 -34.22 -19.81 3.46
N LEU A 831 -34.87 -18.91 2.72
CA LEU A 831 -35.11 -19.06 1.27
C LEU A 831 -33.85 -18.77 0.46
N THR A 832 -33.12 -17.70 0.79
CA THR A 832 -32.03 -17.18 -0.05
C THR A 832 -30.66 -17.18 0.63
N GLY A 833 -30.55 -17.51 1.91
CA GLY A 833 -29.33 -17.39 2.71
C GLY A 833 -28.89 -15.94 3.01
N LYS A 834 -29.71 -14.93 2.66
CA LYS A 834 -29.36 -13.51 2.85
C LYS A 834 -29.22 -13.17 4.33
N LEU A 835 -28.11 -12.53 4.69
CA LEU A 835 -27.77 -12.14 6.07
C LEU A 835 -27.70 -10.63 6.28
N VAL A 836 -27.48 -9.87 5.22
CA VAL A 836 -27.34 -8.40 5.27
C VAL A 836 -28.56 -7.77 4.63
N PHE A 837 -29.26 -6.93 5.38
CA PHE A 837 -30.49 -6.23 4.97
C PHE A 837 -30.29 -4.72 5.12
N PRO A 838 -29.92 -4.01 4.03
CA PRO A 838 -29.67 -2.57 4.09
C PRO A 838 -30.92 -1.73 4.41
N SER A 839 -32.10 -2.20 4.02
CA SER A 839 -33.40 -1.58 4.29
C SER A 839 -34.51 -2.62 4.47
N VAL A 840 -35.65 -2.20 5.03
CA VAL A 840 -36.82 -3.02 5.28
C VAL A 840 -37.88 -2.78 4.20
N VAL A 841 -37.81 -3.54 3.11
CA VAL A 841 -38.83 -3.51 2.03
C VAL A 841 -40.06 -4.30 2.48
N GLY A 842 -40.94 -3.66 3.24
CA GLY A 842 -42.19 -4.21 3.77
C GLY A 842 -43.41 -3.95 2.90
N THR A 843 -44.60 -4.09 3.48
CA THR A 843 -45.90 -4.02 2.77
C THR A 843 -46.39 -2.60 2.48
N LYS A 844 -45.73 -1.58 3.05
CA LYS A 844 -46.07 -0.16 2.87
C LYS A 844 -45.28 0.44 1.70
N GLY A 845 -46.01 1.00 0.74
CA GLY A 845 -45.46 1.80 -0.36
C GLY A 845 -45.06 3.22 0.08
N PRO A 846 -44.60 4.08 -0.85
CA PRO A 846 -44.55 3.82 -2.30
C PRO A 846 -43.40 2.90 -2.72
N TYR A 847 -43.52 2.33 -3.93
CA TYR A 847 -42.51 1.48 -4.55
C TYR A 847 -42.02 2.06 -5.87
N TYR A 848 -40.74 1.86 -6.16
CA TYR A 848 -40.09 2.18 -7.43
C TYR A 848 -39.62 0.89 -8.07
N VAL A 849 -40.05 0.64 -9.30
CA VAL A 849 -39.86 -0.63 -10.00
C VAL A 849 -39.11 -0.43 -11.30
N ALA A 850 -38.03 -1.18 -11.50
CA ALA A 850 -37.32 -1.26 -12.77
C ALA A 850 -37.33 -2.69 -13.32
N TYR A 851 -37.35 -2.79 -14.65
CA TYR A 851 -37.18 -4.06 -15.37
C TYR A 851 -35.69 -4.32 -15.58
N VAL A 852 -35.19 -5.44 -15.06
CA VAL A 852 -33.76 -5.76 -15.09
C VAL A 852 -33.48 -7.04 -15.87
N THR A 853 -32.47 -7.00 -16.72
CA THR A 853 -31.98 -8.16 -17.49
C THR A 853 -30.48 -8.33 -17.35
N PRO A 854 -29.98 -9.58 -17.24
CA PRO A 854 -28.56 -9.85 -17.31
C PRO A 854 -27.95 -9.32 -18.63
N SER A 855 -26.90 -8.53 -18.52
CA SER A 855 -26.26 -7.87 -19.67
C SER A 855 -24.74 -8.04 -19.60
N ILE A 856 -24.08 -8.31 -20.73
CA ILE A 856 -22.62 -8.34 -20.84
C ILE A 856 -22.07 -7.00 -20.33
N HIS A 857 -21.10 -7.08 -19.43
CA HIS A 857 -20.62 -5.90 -18.72
C HIS A 857 -19.11 -5.76 -18.75
N TYR A 858 -18.38 -6.87 -18.67
CA TYR A 858 -16.92 -6.85 -18.60
C TYR A 858 -16.33 -8.11 -19.21
N THR A 859 -15.21 -8.00 -19.91
CA THR A 859 -14.43 -9.15 -20.39
C THR A 859 -13.19 -9.31 -19.53
N MET A 860 -13.14 -10.34 -18.68
CA MET A 860 -11.99 -10.58 -17.79
C MET A 860 -10.78 -11.10 -18.56
N GLY A 861 -11.03 -11.77 -19.69
CA GLY A 861 -9.98 -12.20 -20.58
C GLY A 861 -9.41 -11.07 -21.43
N GLY A 862 -8.17 -11.26 -21.84
CA GLY A 862 -7.43 -10.28 -22.64
C GLY A 862 -5.98 -10.69 -22.80
N CYS A 863 -5.13 -9.74 -23.17
CA CYS A 863 -3.69 -9.94 -23.27
C CYS A 863 -3.10 -10.20 -21.88
N PHE A 864 -2.36 -11.29 -21.71
CA PHE A 864 -1.64 -11.53 -20.48
C PHE A 864 -0.50 -10.53 -20.35
N ILE A 865 -0.42 -9.92 -19.18
CA ILE A 865 0.60 -8.92 -18.86
C ILE A 865 1.41 -9.37 -17.65
N SER A 866 2.61 -8.83 -17.55
CA SER A 866 3.37 -8.92 -16.31
C SER A 866 2.95 -7.88 -15.28
N PRO A 867 3.41 -7.98 -14.02
CA PRO A 867 3.25 -6.91 -13.04
C PRO A 867 3.90 -5.57 -13.44
N ALA A 868 4.77 -5.55 -14.46
CA ALA A 868 5.32 -4.33 -15.06
C ALA A 868 4.52 -3.85 -16.29
N ALA A 869 3.29 -4.36 -16.48
CA ALA A 869 2.37 -4.05 -17.58
C ALA A 869 2.90 -4.39 -19.00
N GLU A 870 3.98 -5.16 -19.12
CA GLU A 870 4.50 -5.65 -20.41
C GLU A 870 3.57 -6.73 -20.96
N LEU A 871 3.21 -6.67 -22.24
CA LEU A 871 2.48 -7.78 -22.88
C LEU A 871 3.40 -8.98 -23.02
N LEU A 872 2.90 -10.14 -22.62
CA LEU A 872 3.66 -11.38 -22.59
C LEU A 872 3.33 -12.26 -23.80
N MET A 873 4.34 -12.98 -24.28
CA MET A 873 4.22 -14.03 -25.28
C MET A 873 4.89 -15.31 -24.77
N GLU A 874 4.46 -16.45 -25.30
CA GLU A 874 5.04 -17.75 -24.93
C GLU A 874 6.55 -17.79 -25.19
N ASP A 875 7.25 -18.44 -24.26
CA ASP A 875 8.66 -18.79 -24.39
C ASP A 875 8.75 -20.29 -24.66
N HIS A 876 9.27 -20.66 -25.83
CA HIS A 876 9.44 -22.06 -26.22
C HIS A 876 10.83 -22.61 -25.83
N SER A 877 11.64 -21.86 -25.08
CA SER A 877 12.89 -22.35 -24.48
C SER A 877 12.64 -23.19 -23.23
N VAL A 878 13.70 -23.82 -22.68
CA VAL A 878 13.58 -24.54 -21.40
C VAL A 878 13.24 -23.54 -20.30
N ASN A 879 11.97 -23.56 -19.89
CA ASN A 879 11.43 -22.59 -18.95
C ASN A 879 11.43 -23.15 -17.52
N ILE A 880 12.44 -22.75 -16.75
CA ILE A 880 12.70 -23.22 -15.38
C ILE A 880 11.73 -22.58 -14.37
N PHE A 881 11.08 -21.48 -14.72
CA PHE A 881 10.33 -20.65 -13.78
C PHE A 881 8.94 -20.25 -14.29
N ASP A 882 8.44 -20.91 -15.35
CA ASP A 882 7.22 -20.52 -16.08
C ASP A 882 7.23 -19.03 -16.49
N ASP A 883 8.39 -18.51 -16.84
CA ASP A 883 8.59 -17.13 -17.28
C ASP A 883 8.21 -16.94 -18.74
N MET A 884 7.29 -16.00 -18.99
CA MET A 884 7.02 -15.55 -20.35
C MET A 884 7.94 -14.39 -20.73
N ARG A 885 8.11 -14.19 -22.04
CA ARG A 885 8.92 -13.11 -22.60
C ARG A 885 8.04 -11.91 -22.94
N PRO A 886 8.53 -10.67 -22.71
CA PRO A 886 7.79 -9.49 -23.10
C PRO A 886 7.89 -9.25 -24.62
N ILE A 887 6.82 -8.71 -25.20
CA ILE A 887 6.89 -8.03 -26.50
C ILE A 887 7.49 -6.64 -26.24
N LEU A 888 8.69 -6.40 -26.73
CA LEU A 888 9.46 -5.20 -26.38
C LEU A 888 8.77 -3.93 -26.90
N GLY A 889 8.67 -2.91 -26.06
CA GLY A 889 8.01 -1.65 -26.41
C GLY A 889 6.49 -1.71 -26.42
N LEU A 890 5.87 -2.81 -26.00
CA LEU A 890 4.41 -2.95 -25.95
C LEU A 890 3.92 -3.22 -24.53
N PHE A 891 3.09 -2.32 -24.03
CA PHE A 891 2.49 -2.37 -22.69
C PHE A 891 0.96 -2.41 -22.76
N GLY A 892 0.31 -2.87 -21.70
CA GLY A 892 -1.13 -3.05 -21.63
C GLY A 892 -1.69 -2.67 -20.27
N ALA A 893 -2.81 -1.95 -20.27
CA ALA A 893 -3.49 -1.53 -19.05
C ALA A 893 -5.01 -1.47 -19.23
N GLY A 894 -5.74 -1.83 -18.18
CA GLY A 894 -7.22 -1.88 -18.21
C GLY A 894 -7.76 -3.16 -18.85
N GLU A 895 -9.04 -3.13 -19.26
CA GLU A 895 -9.82 -4.29 -19.70
C GLU A 895 -9.31 -4.95 -21.01
N VAL A 896 -8.30 -4.37 -21.66
CA VAL A 896 -7.57 -5.04 -22.77
C VAL A 896 -6.71 -6.20 -22.24
N THR A 897 -6.43 -6.22 -20.94
CA THR A 897 -5.56 -7.20 -20.28
C THR A 897 -6.36 -8.31 -19.59
N GLY A 898 -5.71 -9.47 -19.40
CA GLY A 898 -6.24 -10.59 -18.65
C GLY A 898 -5.30 -11.07 -17.55
N GLY A 899 -5.81 -11.87 -16.61
CA GLY A 899 -5.04 -12.45 -15.51
C GLY A 899 -5.27 -11.81 -14.14
N VAL A 900 -5.85 -10.61 -14.07
CA VAL A 900 -6.11 -9.92 -12.79
C VAL A 900 -7.34 -10.50 -12.06
N HIS A 901 -8.40 -10.83 -12.79
CA HIS A 901 -9.73 -11.12 -12.20
C HIS A 901 -10.18 -12.57 -12.31
N GLY A 902 -9.46 -13.41 -13.03
CA GLY A 902 -9.86 -14.78 -13.34
C GLY A 902 -11.28 -14.86 -13.90
N ARG A 903 -12.10 -15.74 -13.32
CA ARG A 903 -13.47 -16.01 -13.79
C ARG A 903 -14.46 -14.89 -13.57
N ASN A 904 -14.29 -14.05 -12.55
CA ASN A 904 -15.27 -13.02 -12.20
C ASN A 904 -14.60 -11.85 -11.48
N ARG A 905 -14.82 -10.65 -12.01
CA ARG A 905 -14.34 -9.39 -11.44
C ARG A 905 -15.23 -8.90 -10.28
N LEU A 906 -14.61 -8.46 -9.18
CA LEU A 906 -15.29 -7.72 -8.12
C LEU A 906 -15.67 -6.29 -8.55
N GLY A 907 -16.84 -5.81 -8.12
CA GLY A 907 -17.23 -4.39 -8.28
C GLY A 907 -16.16 -3.46 -7.69
N GLY A 908 -15.84 -2.37 -8.38
CA GLY A 908 -14.79 -1.41 -7.98
C GLY A 908 -13.36 -1.73 -8.45
N ASN A 909 -13.02 -3.01 -8.69
CA ASN A 909 -11.66 -3.38 -9.13
C ASN A 909 -11.32 -2.93 -10.57
N SER A 910 -12.30 -2.68 -11.44
CA SER A 910 -12.04 -2.24 -12.83
C SER A 910 -11.49 -0.82 -12.93
N LEU A 911 -11.96 0.10 -12.09
CA LEU A 911 -11.36 1.45 -12.06
C LEU A 911 -9.97 1.39 -11.42
N LEU A 912 -9.81 0.53 -10.40
CA LEU A 912 -8.55 0.34 -9.72
C LEU A 912 -7.45 -0.19 -10.66
N GLU A 913 -7.76 -1.23 -11.44
CA GLU A 913 -6.77 -1.78 -12.38
C GLU A 913 -6.32 -0.73 -13.40
N CYS A 914 -7.25 0.11 -13.86
CA CYS A 914 -6.98 1.12 -14.87
C CYS A 914 -5.95 2.13 -14.34
N VAL A 915 -6.10 2.57 -13.09
CA VAL A 915 -5.13 3.49 -12.48
C VAL A 915 -3.81 2.77 -12.19
N VAL A 916 -3.85 1.61 -11.53
CA VAL A 916 -2.63 0.89 -11.11
C VAL A 916 -1.78 0.49 -12.32
N PHE A 917 -2.35 -0.27 -13.25
CA PHE A 917 -1.59 -0.75 -14.42
C PHE A 917 -1.42 0.34 -15.47
N GLY A 918 -2.29 1.35 -15.54
CA GLY A 918 -2.10 2.52 -16.39
C GLY A 918 -0.85 3.29 -15.99
N LYS A 919 -0.70 3.62 -14.69
CA LYS A 919 0.53 4.24 -14.18
C LYS A 919 1.75 3.36 -14.43
N ILE A 920 1.71 2.08 -14.08
CA ILE A 920 2.85 1.18 -14.32
C ILE A 920 3.24 1.16 -15.81
N ALA A 921 2.28 1.05 -16.73
CA ALA A 921 2.55 1.07 -18.16
C ALA A 921 3.17 2.40 -18.62
N GLY A 922 2.66 3.53 -18.13
CA GLY A 922 3.18 4.86 -18.45
C GLY A 922 4.62 5.06 -17.96
N ASP A 923 4.92 4.68 -16.73
CA ASP A 923 6.28 4.72 -16.16
C ASP A 923 7.26 3.90 -17.00
N ARG A 924 6.92 2.63 -17.27
CA ARG A 924 7.79 1.70 -18.01
C ARG A 924 7.96 2.10 -19.48
N ALA A 925 6.92 2.66 -20.11
CA ALA A 925 6.99 3.17 -21.46
C ALA A 925 7.88 4.41 -21.55
N ALA A 926 7.82 5.31 -20.57
CA ALA A 926 8.64 6.52 -20.55
C ALA A 926 10.12 6.25 -20.29
N THR A 927 10.45 5.24 -19.50
CA THR A 927 11.85 4.87 -19.21
C THR A 927 12.45 3.90 -20.23
N ILE A 928 11.82 3.69 -21.39
CA ILE A 928 12.27 2.66 -22.33
C ILE A 928 13.64 2.96 -22.96
N LEU A 929 13.97 4.25 -23.13
CA LEU A 929 15.26 4.71 -23.64
C LEU A 929 16.17 5.12 -22.48
N GLN A 930 17.39 4.61 -22.47
CA GLN A 930 18.37 4.86 -21.41
C GLN A 930 19.69 5.32 -22.01
N LYS A 931 20.42 6.19 -21.29
CA LYS A 931 21.77 6.63 -21.66
C LYS A 931 22.75 5.46 -21.65
N GLU A 932 22.63 4.61 -20.64
CA GLU A 932 23.46 3.42 -20.47
C GLU A 932 22.82 2.20 -21.12
N LYS A 933 23.64 1.34 -21.73
CA LYS A 933 23.19 0.08 -22.33
C LYS A 933 22.73 -0.93 -21.28
N HIS A 934 23.39 -0.94 -20.12
CA HIS A 934 23.17 -1.90 -19.05
C HIS A 934 22.44 -1.25 -17.87
N GLY A 935 21.53 -2.01 -17.26
CA GLY A 935 20.73 -1.54 -16.14
C GLY A 935 21.48 -1.48 -14.81
N LEU A 936 22.59 -2.22 -14.66
CA LEU A 936 23.41 -2.23 -13.46
C LEU A 936 24.86 -1.82 -13.76
N SER A 937 25.52 -1.24 -12.76
CA SER A 937 26.93 -0.83 -12.81
C SER A 937 27.77 -1.65 -11.82
N LYS A 938 29.06 -1.87 -12.15
CA LYS A 938 30.06 -2.41 -11.22
C LYS A 938 30.69 -1.35 -10.33
N ASP A 939 30.44 -0.08 -10.60
CA ASP A 939 31.02 1.04 -9.86
C ASP A 939 29.97 1.74 -9.00
N LYS A 940 28.72 1.77 -9.47
CA LYS A 940 27.62 2.53 -8.86
C LYS A 940 26.45 1.65 -8.45
N TRP A 941 25.79 2.08 -7.37
CA TRP A 941 24.48 1.55 -6.98
C TRP A 941 23.41 2.21 -7.85
N VAL A 942 22.46 1.41 -8.32
CA VAL A 942 21.41 1.84 -9.24
C VAL A 942 20.04 1.53 -8.63
N PRO A 943 19.12 2.51 -8.55
CA PRO A 943 17.77 2.24 -8.07
C PRO A 943 17.02 1.27 -9.00
N VAL A 944 16.43 0.24 -8.41
CA VAL A 944 15.57 -0.74 -9.07
C VAL A 944 14.31 -0.94 -8.25
N VAL A 945 13.22 -1.31 -8.92
CA VAL A 945 11.90 -1.45 -8.29
C VAL A 945 11.51 -2.92 -8.26
N VAL A 946 11.11 -3.43 -7.10
CA VAL A 946 10.51 -4.75 -6.95
C VAL A 946 9.26 -4.80 -7.81
N ARG A 947 9.28 -5.62 -8.85
CA ARG A 947 8.14 -5.91 -9.73
C ARG A 947 7.26 -7.00 -9.15
N GLU A 948 7.88 -7.99 -8.51
CA GLU A 948 7.18 -9.20 -8.11
C GLU A 948 7.89 -9.88 -6.93
N SER A 949 7.10 -10.46 -6.03
CA SER A 949 7.58 -11.27 -4.92
C SER A 949 6.74 -12.54 -4.82
N ARG A 950 7.31 -13.69 -5.15
CA ARG A 950 6.65 -15.01 -5.09
C ARG A 950 7.25 -15.85 -3.97
N ALA A 951 6.39 -16.42 -3.13
CA ALA A 951 6.77 -17.42 -2.13
C ALA A 951 5.86 -18.64 -2.32
N SER A 952 6.44 -19.83 -2.37
CA SER A 952 5.75 -21.12 -2.40
C SER A 952 6.71 -22.24 -2.00
N ASP A 953 6.16 -23.39 -1.61
CA ASP A 953 6.95 -24.53 -1.14
C ASP A 953 7.95 -25.04 -2.19
N GLN A 954 7.69 -24.79 -3.48
CA GLN A 954 8.61 -25.15 -4.57
C GLN A 954 9.97 -24.42 -4.48
N PHE A 955 10.01 -23.26 -3.81
CA PHE A 955 11.24 -22.49 -3.58
C PHE A 955 11.99 -22.95 -2.32
N GLY A 956 11.46 -23.92 -1.57
CA GLY A 956 11.96 -24.28 -0.24
C GLY A 956 11.42 -23.34 0.84
N VAL A 957 11.32 -23.84 2.07
CA VAL A 957 10.75 -23.07 3.20
C VAL A 957 11.64 -21.85 3.50
N GLY A 958 11.05 -20.67 3.63
CA GLY A 958 11.77 -19.42 3.91
C GLY A 958 12.44 -18.75 2.71
N SER A 959 12.32 -19.34 1.52
CA SER A 959 12.82 -18.78 0.26
C SER A 959 11.71 -18.08 -0.54
N ARG A 960 12.11 -17.11 -1.34
CA ARG A 960 11.22 -16.41 -2.27
C ARG A 960 11.96 -15.98 -3.52
N VAL A 961 11.23 -15.91 -4.63
CA VAL A 961 11.72 -15.26 -5.83
C VAL A 961 11.34 -13.79 -5.78
N LEU A 962 12.35 -12.93 -5.82
CA LEU A 962 12.17 -11.49 -6.01
C LEU A 962 12.57 -11.13 -7.43
N ARG A 963 11.71 -10.38 -8.10
CA ARG A 963 11.98 -9.85 -9.44
C ARG A 963 11.94 -8.35 -9.39
N PHE A 964 12.91 -7.74 -10.05
CA PHE A 964 13.08 -6.29 -10.11
C PHE A 964 12.99 -5.81 -11.54
N ASN A 965 12.40 -4.64 -11.74
CA ASN A 965 12.53 -3.87 -12.96
C ASN A 965 13.92 -3.23 -13.00
N LEU A 966 14.65 -3.48 -14.10
CA LEU A 966 15.80 -2.64 -14.45
C LEU A 966 15.30 -1.23 -14.83
N PRO A 967 16.13 -0.18 -14.72
CA PRO A 967 15.72 1.20 -15.00
C PRO A 967 14.99 1.34 -16.35
N GLY A 968 15.58 0.80 -17.41
CA GLY A 968 14.95 0.70 -18.73
C GLY A 968 14.32 -0.66 -19.02
N ALA A 969 13.16 -0.65 -19.67
CA ALA A 969 12.44 -1.86 -20.08
C ALA A 969 13.15 -2.70 -21.16
N THR A 970 14.16 -2.15 -21.83
CA THR A 970 14.93 -2.84 -22.88
C THR A 970 16.39 -3.09 -22.51
N GLN A 971 16.85 -2.60 -21.35
CA GLN A 971 18.21 -2.83 -20.86
C GLN A 971 18.41 -4.28 -20.44
N THR A 972 19.63 -4.77 -20.60
CA THR A 972 20.07 -6.02 -19.97
C THR A 972 20.75 -5.73 -18.63
N SER A 973 20.94 -6.74 -17.80
CA SER A 973 21.55 -6.58 -16.47
C SER A 973 22.98 -6.00 -16.54
N GLY A 974 23.74 -6.31 -17.60
CA GLY A 974 25.18 -6.04 -17.67
C GLY A 974 26.05 -7.11 -17.03
N LEU A 975 25.44 -8.19 -16.52
CA LEU A 975 26.14 -9.34 -15.94
C LEU A 975 26.52 -10.36 -17.00
N THR A 976 27.37 -11.30 -16.60
CA THR A 976 27.67 -12.55 -17.30
C THR A 976 27.12 -13.73 -16.49
N VAL A 977 26.90 -14.89 -17.13
CA VAL A 977 26.42 -16.09 -16.42
C VAL A 977 27.41 -16.47 -15.32
N GLY A 978 26.89 -16.63 -14.09
CA GLY A 978 27.68 -16.92 -12.88
C GLY A 978 28.04 -15.69 -12.03
N GLU A 979 27.92 -14.45 -12.55
CA GLU A 979 28.14 -13.26 -11.74
C GLU A 979 26.95 -12.99 -10.80
N PHE A 980 27.18 -12.26 -9.71
CA PHE A 980 26.17 -11.96 -8.71
C PHE A 980 25.89 -10.45 -8.58
N ILE A 981 24.93 -10.09 -7.74
CA ILE A 981 24.57 -8.70 -7.44
C ILE A 981 24.67 -8.40 -5.95
N GLY A 982 24.87 -7.13 -5.62
CA GLY A 982 24.59 -6.57 -4.32
C GLY A 982 23.27 -5.82 -4.34
N ILE A 983 22.47 -5.94 -3.28
CA ILE A 983 21.28 -5.14 -3.02
C ILE A 983 21.47 -4.40 -1.71
N ARG A 984 21.17 -3.10 -1.68
CA ARG A 984 21.17 -2.31 -0.45
C ARG A 984 19.90 -1.48 -0.29
N GLY A 985 19.55 -1.20 0.95
CA GLY A 985 18.39 -0.35 1.29
C GLY A 985 18.36 -0.04 2.78
N ASP A 986 17.50 0.91 3.15
CA ASP A 986 17.26 1.25 4.56
C ASP A 986 16.22 0.31 5.17
N TRP A 987 16.52 -0.19 6.36
CA TRP A 987 15.60 -0.96 7.19
C TRP A 987 15.80 -0.58 8.65
N ASP A 988 14.78 -0.01 9.28
CA ASP A 988 14.84 0.50 10.65
C ASP A 988 16.03 1.45 10.89
N GLY A 989 16.29 2.37 9.94
CA GLY A 989 17.36 3.35 10.04
C GLY A 989 18.76 2.75 9.93
N GLN A 990 18.86 1.51 9.44
CA GLN A 990 20.11 0.84 9.13
C GLN A 990 20.20 0.57 7.64
N GLN A 991 21.33 0.90 7.03
CA GLN A 991 21.61 0.47 5.67
C GLN A 991 22.01 -1.01 5.68
N LEU A 992 21.14 -1.86 5.15
CA LEU A 992 21.40 -3.29 4.99
C LEU A 992 21.95 -3.56 3.59
N ILE A 993 22.86 -4.52 3.48
CA ILE A 993 23.43 -5.00 2.21
C ILE A 993 23.33 -6.51 2.17
N GLY A 994 22.78 -7.06 1.09
CA GLY A 994 22.74 -8.49 0.80
C GLY A 994 23.28 -8.81 -0.59
N TYR A 995 23.89 -9.98 -0.75
CA TYR A 995 24.43 -10.45 -2.02
C TYR A 995 23.66 -11.66 -2.52
N TYR A 996 23.28 -11.63 -3.80
CA TYR A 996 22.40 -12.64 -4.39
C TYR A 996 22.83 -12.97 -5.82
N SER A 997 22.74 -14.24 -6.20
CA SER A 997 22.93 -14.66 -7.58
C SER A 997 21.60 -14.54 -8.35
N PRO A 998 21.61 -13.95 -9.55
CA PRO A 998 20.45 -13.98 -10.44
C PRO A 998 20.12 -15.39 -10.90
N ILE A 999 18.83 -15.67 -11.05
CA ILE A 999 18.32 -16.96 -11.56
C ILE A 999 17.88 -16.88 -13.03
N ASN A 1000 17.67 -15.67 -13.55
CA ASN A 1000 17.30 -15.44 -14.94
C ASN A 1000 18.55 -15.13 -15.80
N MET A 1001 18.42 -15.12 -17.13
CA MET A 1001 19.58 -14.98 -18.00
C MET A 1001 20.06 -13.52 -18.05
N PRO A 1002 21.38 -13.25 -18.15
CA PRO A 1002 21.88 -11.88 -18.13
C PRO A 1002 21.38 -10.99 -19.29
N ASP A 1003 21.03 -11.60 -20.42
CA ASP A 1003 20.48 -10.98 -21.63
C ASP A 1003 18.96 -10.80 -21.60
N ASP A 1004 18.27 -11.29 -20.56
CA ASP A 1004 16.87 -10.94 -20.32
C ASP A 1004 16.73 -9.41 -20.18
N LYS A 1005 15.78 -8.86 -20.93
CA LYS A 1005 15.56 -7.41 -21.00
C LYS A 1005 14.58 -6.94 -19.93
N GLY A 1006 14.88 -5.77 -19.38
CA GLY A 1006 13.99 -5.02 -18.48
C GLY A 1006 13.84 -5.57 -17.07
N ARG A 1007 14.40 -6.75 -16.77
CA ARG A 1007 14.22 -7.43 -15.49
C ARG A 1007 15.45 -8.18 -15.01
N ILE A 1008 15.53 -8.35 -13.69
CA ILE A 1008 16.45 -9.27 -13.02
C ILE A 1008 15.69 -9.99 -11.89
N SER A 1009 15.93 -11.29 -11.74
CA SER A 1009 15.27 -12.13 -10.75
C SER A 1009 16.31 -12.82 -9.89
N ILE A 1010 16.06 -12.87 -8.58
CA ILE A 1010 16.91 -13.58 -7.62
C ILE A 1010 16.09 -14.58 -6.83
N LEU A 1011 16.75 -15.63 -6.39
CA LEU A 1011 16.27 -16.46 -5.30
C LEU A 1011 16.80 -15.87 -3.99
N ALA A 1012 15.93 -15.20 -3.26
CA ALA A 1012 16.26 -14.63 -1.97
C ALA A 1012 15.87 -15.63 -0.87
N ARG A 1013 16.86 -16.04 -0.08
CA ARG A 1013 16.67 -16.80 1.15
C ARG A 1013 17.02 -15.90 2.33
N GLY A 1014 16.13 -15.84 3.32
CA GLY A 1014 16.40 -15.07 4.51
C GLY A 1014 17.23 -15.90 5.49
N ASP A 1015 18.47 -15.48 5.75
CA ASP A 1015 19.27 -15.96 6.88
C ASP A 1015 18.99 -15.10 8.12
N LYS A 1016 19.05 -15.67 9.33
CA LYS A 1016 18.61 -15.04 10.59
C LYS A 1016 18.99 -13.55 10.71
N GLY A 1017 18.05 -12.70 11.15
CA GLY A 1017 18.29 -11.30 11.52
C GLY A 1017 17.64 -10.26 10.59
N ASN A 1018 18.07 -9.00 10.70
CA ASN A 1018 17.42 -7.85 10.04
C ASN A 1018 17.35 -7.96 8.50
N LEU A 1019 18.37 -8.55 7.85
CA LEU A 1019 18.39 -8.74 6.40
C LEU A 1019 17.27 -9.67 5.93
N GLN A 1020 17.02 -10.78 6.65
CA GLN A 1020 15.89 -11.67 6.36
C GLN A 1020 14.56 -10.96 6.53
N GLU A 1021 14.40 -10.17 7.59
CA GLU A 1021 13.16 -9.44 7.83
C GLU A 1021 12.87 -8.44 6.72
N TRP A 1022 13.89 -7.69 6.29
CA TRP A 1022 13.78 -6.73 5.19
C TRP A 1022 13.44 -7.40 3.86
N ILE A 1023 14.19 -8.43 3.45
CA ILE A 1023 13.87 -9.21 2.25
C ILE A 1023 12.47 -9.83 2.34
N SER A 1024 12.06 -10.21 3.54
CA SER A 1024 10.75 -10.82 3.77
C SER A 1024 9.59 -9.82 3.72
N SER A 1025 9.86 -8.55 3.99
CA SER A 1025 8.89 -7.47 3.97
C SER A 1025 8.69 -6.90 2.57
N MET A 1026 9.64 -7.08 1.65
CA MET A 1026 9.56 -6.56 0.29
C MET A 1026 8.26 -6.93 -0.44
N ARG A 1027 7.67 -5.96 -1.14
CA ARG A 1027 6.44 -6.07 -1.94
C ARG A 1027 6.61 -5.38 -3.31
N PRO A 1028 5.78 -5.74 -4.31
CA PRO A 1028 5.75 -5.01 -5.58
C PRO A 1028 5.57 -3.50 -5.37
N GLY A 1029 6.44 -2.70 -5.98
CA GLY A 1029 6.50 -1.25 -5.82
C GLY A 1029 7.63 -0.75 -4.92
N ASP A 1030 8.22 -1.60 -4.07
CA ASP A 1030 9.38 -1.21 -3.26
C ASP A 1030 10.58 -0.87 -4.13
N SER A 1031 11.30 0.20 -3.78
CA SER A 1031 12.59 0.52 -4.40
C SER A 1031 13.77 0.08 -3.54
N VAL A 1032 14.77 -0.52 -4.17
CA VAL A 1032 16.08 -0.82 -3.56
C VAL A 1032 17.17 -0.33 -4.49
N GLU A 1033 18.39 -0.23 -3.97
CA GLU A 1033 19.55 0.01 -4.82
C GLU A 1033 20.27 -1.31 -5.13
N MET A 1034 20.71 -1.47 -6.37
CA MET A 1034 21.32 -2.69 -6.86
C MET A 1034 22.61 -2.40 -7.60
N LYS A 1035 23.59 -3.29 -7.45
CA LYS A 1035 24.92 -3.16 -8.05
C LYS A 1035 25.34 -4.50 -8.65
N ALA A 1036 25.96 -4.48 -9.83
CA ALA A 1036 26.60 -5.66 -10.40
C ALA A 1036 27.90 -5.97 -9.65
N CYS A 1037 28.13 -7.24 -9.34
CA CYS A 1037 29.34 -7.71 -8.67
C CYS A 1037 30.18 -8.59 -9.61
N GLY A 1038 31.42 -8.88 -9.18
CA GLY A 1038 32.32 -9.81 -9.88
C GLY A 1038 31.94 -11.28 -9.69
N GLY A 1039 32.91 -12.18 -9.76
CA GLY A 1039 32.73 -13.62 -9.55
C GLY A 1039 32.88 -14.49 -10.81
N LEU A 1040 32.21 -15.64 -10.82
CA LEU A 1040 32.29 -16.62 -11.91
C LEU A 1040 31.77 -16.04 -13.22
N ARG A 1041 32.61 -16.06 -14.27
CA ARG A 1041 32.28 -15.49 -15.58
C ARG A 1041 32.26 -16.56 -16.67
N ILE A 1042 31.06 -17.04 -17.02
CA ILE A 1042 30.84 -17.94 -18.15
C ILE A 1042 30.34 -17.14 -19.35
N GLU A 1043 31.21 -17.00 -20.36
CA GLU A 1043 30.89 -16.30 -21.58
C GLU A 1043 30.03 -17.19 -22.50
N LEU A 1044 28.90 -16.65 -22.94
CA LEU A 1044 28.04 -17.28 -23.92
C LEU A 1044 28.41 -16.79 -25.33
N LYS A 1045 28.78 -17.72 -26.21
CA LYS A 1045 29.14 -17.42 -27.61
C LYS A 1045 28.09 -18.02 -28.56
N PRO A 1046 26.94 -17.33 -28.76
CA PRO A 1046 25.80 -17.89 -29.48
C PRO A 1046 26.14 -18.29 -30.93
N HIS A 1047 26.92 -17.48 -31.66
CA HIS A 1047 27.33 -17.79 -33.03
C HIS A 1047 28.25 -19.01 -33.14
N GLN A 1048 29.04 -19.28 -32.09
CA GLN A 1048 29.91 -20.46 -32.01
C GLN A 1048 29.20 -21.64 -31.36
N LYS A 1049 27.98 -21.44 -30.84
CA LYS A 1049 27.20 -22.41 -30.06
C LYS A 1049 27.97 -22.98 -28.87
N GLN A 1050 28.78 -22.13 -28.21
CA GLN A 1050 29.72 -22.56 -27.16
C GLN A 1050 29.55 -21.72 -25.89
N MET A 1051 29.71 -22.38 -24.75
CA MET A 1051 29.94 -21.73 -23.46
C MET A 1051 31.44 -21.76 -23.16
N VAL A 1052 32.01 -20.65 -22.69
CA VAL A 1052 33.46 -20.50 -22.52
C VAL A 1052 33.78 -19.98 -21.12
N TYR A 1053 34.74 -20.63 -20.46
CA TYR A 1053 35.33 -20.17 -19.21
C TYR A 1053 36.84 -20.03 -19.37
N ARG A 1054 37.41 -18.84 -19.07
CA ARG A 1054 38.86 -18.55 -19.17
C ARG A 1054 39.54 -19.10 -20.43
N LYS A 1055 38.90 -18.91 -21.60
CA LYS A 1055 39.30 -19.40 -22.94
C LYS A 1055 39.06 -20.89 -23.23
N THR A 1056 38.64 -21.68 -22.24
CA THR A 1056 38.29 -23.09 -22.41
C THR A 1056 36.82 -23.24 -22.77
N VAL A 1057 36.53 -23.99 -23.84
CA VAL A 1057 35.16 -24.38 -24.20
C VAL A 1057 34.67 -25.40 -23.19
N ILE A 1058 33.55 -25.09 -22.55
CA ILE A 1058 32.89 -25.98 -21.60
C ILE A 1058 32.19 -27.08 -22.39
N ARG A 1059 32.51 -28.32 -22.07
CA ARG A 1059 31.86 -29.53 -22.59
C ARG A 1059 31.16 -30.31 -21.49
N LYS A 1060 31.69 -30.26 -20.26
CA LYS A 1060 31.14 -30.95 -19.09
C LYS A 1060 31.01 -29.98 -17.93
N LEU A 1061 29.94 -30.10 -17.17
CA LEU A 1061 29.66 -29.27 -15.99
C LEU A 1061 29.55 -30.15 -14.75
N GLY A 1062 30.37 -29.87 -13.74
CA GLY A 1062 30.17 -30.31 -12.36
C GLY A 1062 29.67 -29.13 -11.54
N LEU A 1063 28.51 -29.22 -10.92
CA LEU A 1063 27.90 -28.14 -10.16
C LEU A 1063 27.74 -28.62 -8.72
N ILE A 1064 28.16 -27.80 -7.76
CA ILE A 1064 28.09 -28.14 -6.34
C ILE A 1064 27.42 -26.97 -5.61
N ALA A 1065 26.25 -27.22 -5.03
CA ALA A 1065 25.44 -26.24 -4.33
C ALA A 1065 25.28 -26.61 -2.85
N GLY A 1066 25.38 -25.62 -1.97
CA GLY A 1066 25.01 -25.70 -0.56
C GLY A 1066 23.93 -24.67 -0.22
N GLY A 1067 22.77 -25.10 0.26
CA GLY A 1067 21.66 -24.20 0.62
C GLY A 1067 21.27 -23.25 -0.52
N SER A 1068 21.26 -21.93 -0.26
CA SER A 1068 20.93 -20.91 -1.28
C SER A 1068 21.91 -20.84 -2.46
N GLY A 1069 23.09 -21.48 -2.35
CA GLY A 1069 24.09 -21.59 -3.43
C GLY A 1069 23.61 -22.33 -4.68
N VAL A 1070 22.39 -22.88 -4.69
CA VAL A 1070 21.76 -23.46 -5.89
C VAL A 1070 21.38 -22.39 -6.92
N ALA A 1071 21.17 -21.13 -6.52
CA ALA A 1071 20.73 -20.05 -7.41
C ALA A 1071 21.62 -19.86 -8.67
N PRO A 1072 22.96 -19.68 -8.54
CA PRO A 1072 23.83 -19.59 -9.72
C PRO A 1072 23.86 -20.90 -10.52
N MET A 1073 23.70 -22.05 -9.87
CA MET A 1073 23.68 -23.36 -10.56
C MET A 1073 22.47 -23.48 -11.48
N LEU A 1074 21.29 -23.00 -11.05
CA LEU A 1074 20.10 -22.97 -11.89
C LEU A 1074 20.30 -22.13 -13.15
N GLN A 1075 20.96 -20.97 -13.03
CA GLN A 1075 21.29 -20.11 -14.16
C GLN A 1075 22.24 -20.81 -15.14
N ILE A 1076 23.27 -21.50 -14.63
CA ILE A 1076 24.24 -22.25 -15.45
C ILE A 1076 23.55 -23.44 -16.14
N ILE A 1077 22.73 -24.21 -15.42
CA ILE A 1077 21.94 -25.32 -15.97
C ILE A 1077 21.02 -24.80 -17.09
N LYS A 1078 20.34 -23.67 -16.87
CA LYS A 1078 19.50 -23.02 -17.89
C LYS A 1078 20.28 -22.71 -19.15
N ALA A 1079 21.43 -22.05 -19.01
CA ALA A 1079 22.28 -21.70 -20.13
C ALA A 1079 22.74 -22.95 -20.90
N ALA A 1080 23.15 -23.99 -20.18
CA ALA A 1080 23.70 -25.21 -20.76
C ALA A 1080 22.65 -26.10 -21.44
N LEU A 1081 21.42 -26.16 -20.91
CA LEU A 1081 20.33 -26.95 -21.50
C LEU A 1081 19.57 -26.20 -22.61
N ASN A 1082 19.76 -24.89 -22.74
CA ASN A 1082 19.13 -24.11 -23.80
C ASN A 1082 19.91 -24.18 -25.12
N ARG A 1083 19.16 -24.06 -26.23
CA ARG A 1083 19.77 -23.79 -27.54
C ARG A 1083 20.44 -22.40 -27.51
N PRO A 1084 21.53 -22.20 -28.27
CA PRO A 1084 22.19 -23.18 -29.13
C PRO A 1084 23.22 -24.05 -28.40
N TYR A 1085 23.38 -23.92 -27.08
CA TYR A 1085 24.48 -24.50 -26.32
C TYR A 1085 24.31 -25.98 -26.00
N VAL A 1086 23.05 -26.45 -25.89
CA VAL A 1086 22.72 -27.82 -25.50
C VAL A 1086 23.48 -28.88 -26.29
N ASP A 1087 23.69 -28.70 -27.59
CA ASP A 1087 24.39 -29.67 -28.44
C ASP A 1087 25.91 -29.72 -28.16
N SER A 1088 26.47 -28.64 -27.62
CA SER A 1088 27.90 -28.56 -27.28
C SER A 1088 28.23 -29.16 -25.92
N ILE A 1089 27.23 -29.30 -25.04
CA ILE A 1089 27.34 -29.82 -23.68
C ILE A 1089 27.11 -31.33 -23.69
N GLU A 1090 28.10 -32.08 -23.22
CA GLU A 1090 28.09 -33.54 -23.10
C GLU A 1090 27.33 -33.97 -21.84
N THR A 1091 27.72 -33.44 -20.68
CA THR A 1091 27.12 -33.80 -19.38
C THR A 1091 27.06 -32.63 -18.41
N ILE A 1092 26.02 -32.63 -17.58
CA ILE A 1092 25.80 -31.74 -16.45
C ILE A 1092 25.52 -32.63 -15.24
N ARG A 1093 26.26 -32.42 -14.15
CA ARG A 1093 26.09 -33.14 -12.89
C ARG A 1093 25.97 -32.14 -11.75
N LEU A 1094 24.89 -32.23 -10.98
CA LEU A 1094 24.66 -31.39 -9.80
C LEU A 1094 24.73 -32.21 -8.51
N VAL A 1095 25.57 -31.78 -7.57
CA VAL A 1095 25.53 -32.21 -6.17
C VAL A 1095 24.90 -31.08 -5.37
N TYR A 1096 23.75 -31.33 -4.75
CA TYR A 1096 23.04 -30.31 -3.95
C TYR A 1096 22.91 -30.76 -2.50
N ALA A 1097 23.64 -30.09 -1.62
CA ALA A 1097 23.66 -30.33 -0.19
C ALA A 1097 22.81 -29.32 0.59
N ALA A 1098 22.14 -29.79 1.62
CA ALA A 1098 21.43 -28.96 2.60
C ALA A 1098 21.38 -29.62 3.98
N GLU A 1099 20.96 -28.88 5.01
CA GLU A 1099 20.76 -29.45 6.35
C GLU A 1099 19.57 -30.41 6.36
N ASP A 1100 18.39 -29.92 5.94
CA ASP A 1100 17.13 -30.66 5.93
C ASP A 1100 16.49 -30.70 4.53
N GLU A 1101 15.57 -31.64 4.30
CA GLU A 1101 14.89 -31.81 2.99
C GLU A 1101 14.14 -30.56 2.52
N TYR A 1102 13.50 -29.84 3.44
CA TYR A 1102 12.67 -28.65 3.12
C TYR A 1102 13.50 -27.46 2.63
N GLU A 1103 14.82 -27.51 2.78
CA GLU A 1103 15.75 -26.50 2.30
C GLU A 1103 16.15 -26.67 0.83
N LEU A 1104 15.88 -27.83 0.24
CA LEU A 1104 16.25 -28.14 -1.14
C LEU A 1104 15.34 -27.40 -2.15
N THR A 1105 15.61 -26.11 -2.34
CA THR A 1105 14.94 -25.25 -3.32
C THR A 1105 14.93 -25.86 -4.73
N TYR A 1106 13.77 -25.86 -5.40
CA TYR A 1106 13.56 -26.43 -6.75
C TYR A 1106 13.89 -27.92 -6.89
N ARG A 1107 13.89 -28.71 -5.80
CA ARG A 1107 14.16 -30.16 -5.87
C ARG A 1107 13.28 -30.91 -6.88
N LEU A 1108 11.97 -30.65 -6.87
CA LEU A 1108 11.04 -31.30 -7.81
C LEU A 1108 11.36 -30.96 -9.26
N LEU A 1109 11.74 -29.71 -9.53
CA LEU A 1109 12.13 -29.25 -10.86
C LEU A 1109 13.46 -29.88 -11.32
N LEU A 1110 14.45 -29.97 -10.43
CA LEU A 1110 15.72 -30.64 -10.71
C LEU A 1110 15.49 -32.14 -11.01
N LYS A 1111 14.60 -32.81 -10.27
CA LYS A 1111 14.19 -34.19 -10.57
C LYS A 1111 13.49 -34.30 -11.93
N GLN A 1112 12.64 -33.33 -12.27
CA GLN A 1112 12.00 -33.28 -13.58
C GLN A 1112 13.04 -33.16 -14.71
N TYR A 1113 14.07 -32.33 -14.55
CA TYR A 1113 15.14 -32.22 -15.55
C TYR A 1113 15.97 -33.47 -15.74
N ARG A 1114 16.22 -34.21 -14.66
CA ARG A 1114 16.87 -35.51 -14.75
C ARG A 1114 16.05 -36.48 -15.61
N THR A 1115 14.72 -36.42 -15.52
CA THR A 1115 13.80 -37.21 -16.35
C THR A 1115 13.76 -36.71 -17.79
N ASP A 1116 13.70 -35.39 -18.02
CA ASP A 1116 13.53 -34.79 -19.34
C ASP A 1116 14.82 -34.82 -20.20
N ASN A 1117 15.99 -34.91 -19.56
CA ASN A 1117 17.29 -34.83 -20.24
C ASN A 1117 18.17 -36.07 -19.93
N PRO A 1118 17.69 -37.30 -20.26
CA PRO A 1118 18.39 -38.53 -19.90
C PRO A 1118 19.80 -38.57 -20.47
N GLY A 1119 20.77 -38.97 -19.65
CA GLY A 1119 22.20 -39.02 -20.00
C GLY A 1119 22.92 -37.66 -19.98
N LYS A 1120 22.20 -36.56 -20.24
CA LYS A 1120 22.78 -35.20 -20.30
C LYS A 1120 22.77 -34.52 -18.93
N PHE A 1121 21.66 -34.50 -18.20
CA PHE A 1121 21.57 -33.91 -16.87
C PHE A 1121 21.32 -34.99 -15.81
N ASP A 1122 22.06 -34.92 -14.70
CA ASP A 1122 21.80 -35.74 -13.52
C ASP A 1122 22.09 -34.94 -12.24
N CYS A 1123 21.42 -35.29 -11.15
CA CYS A 1123 21.58 -34.62 -9.86
C CYS A 1123 21.47 -35.60 -8.69
N GLY A 1124 22.30 -35.40 -7.66
CA GLY A 1124 22.23 -36.09 -6.39
C GLY A 1124 22.03 -35.10 -5.23
N PHE A 1125 21.14 -35.46 -4.31
CA PHE A 1125 20.86 -34.67 -3.11
C PHE A 1125 21.57 -35.25 -1.88
N VAL A 1126 22.15 -34.39 -1.04
CA VAL A 1126 22.87 -34.79 0.16
C VAL A 1126 22.30 -34.03 1.37
N LEU A 1127 21.94 -34.74 2.43
CA LEU A 1127 21.33 -34.13 3.63
C LEU A 1127 22.09 -34.49 4.91
N ASN A 1128 22.28 -33.51 5.79
CA ASN A 1128 22.81 -33.77 7.14
C ASN A 1128 21.75 -34.45 8.03
N ASN A 1129 20.50 -33.99 7.94
CA ASN A 1129 19.35 -34.49 8.70
C ASN A 1129 18.31 -35.07 7.73
N PRO A 1130 18.57 -36.25 7.13
CA PRO A 1130 17.63 -36.84 6.19
C PRO A 1130 16.33 -37.28 6.90
N PRO A 1131 15.16 -37.13 6.26
CA PRO A 1131 13.91 -37.71 6.76
C PRO A 1131 13.94 -39.25 6.68
N GLU A 1132 13.03 -39.90 7.41
CA GLU A 1132 12.87 -41.35 7.35
C GLU A 1132 12.59 -41.82 5.91
N GLY A 1133 13.32 -42.84 5.45
CA GLY A 1133 13.21 -43.36 4.10
C GLY A 1133 14.01 -42.61 3.02
N TRP A 1134 14.89 -41.67 3.39
CA TRP A 1134 15.82 -41.04 2.45
C TRP A 1134 16.80 -42.07 1.86
N THR A 1135 16.95 -42.06 0.53
CA THR A 1135 17.76 -43.03 -0.21
C THR A 1135 18.97 -42.42 -0.93
N GLU A 1136 19.19 -41.11 -0.79
CA GLU A 1136 20.29 -40.39 -1.43
C GLU A 1136 21.44 -40.13 -0.43
N GLY A 1137 22.33 -39.16 -0.71
CA GLY A 1137 23.50 -38.90 0.14
C GLY A 1137 23.13 -38.46 1.56
N VAL A 1138 23.91 -38.88 2.54
CA VAL A 1138 23.75 -38.55 3.97
C VAL A 1138 25.05 -37.98 4.53
N GLY A 1139 24.96 -36.89 5.28
CA GLY A 1139 26.10 -36.19 5.88
C GLY A 1139 26.69 -35.12 4.97
N TYR A 1140 28.00 -34.91 5.08
CA TYR A 1140 28.70 -33.89 4.30
C TYR A 1140 29.04 -34.38 2.88
N VAL A 1141 29.22 -33.43 1.95
CA VAL A 1141 29.77 -33.72 0.62
C VAL A 1141 31.23 -34.14 0.78
N ASP A 1142 31.50 -35.44 0.65
CA ASP A 1142 32.81 -36.05 0.81
C ASP A 1142 33.40 -36.55 -0.51
N ARG A 1143 34.63 -37.09 -0.47
CA ARG A 1143 35.30 -37.61 -1.68
C ARG A 1143 34.53 -38.71 -2.39
N ALA A 1144 33.88 -39.61 -1.65
CA ALA A 1144 33.12 -40.70 -2.22
C ALA A 1144 31.91 -40.17 -3.01
N THR A 1145 31.20 -39.20 -2.43
CA THR A 1145 30.10 -38.48 -3.07
C THR A 1145 30.56 -37.76 -4.34
N LEU A 1146 31.66 -37.02 -4.26
CA LEU A 1146 32.23 -36.29 -5.41
C LEU A 1146 32.64 -37.24 -6.53
N GLN A 1147 33.35 -38.34 -6.23
CA GLN A 1147 33.75 -39.36 -7.21
C GLN A 1147 32.55 -40.05 -7.86
N SER A 1148 31.48 -40.30 -7.09
CA SER A 1148 30.29 -40.98 -7.59
C SER A 1148 29.42 -40.10 -8.48
N LEU A 1149 29.32 -38.80 -8.18
CA LEU A 1149 28.33 -37.91 -8.80
C LEU A 1149 28.92 -36.97 -9.84
N LEU A 1150 30.20 -36.58 -9.75
CA LEU A 1150 30.82 -35.63 -10.69
C LEU A 1150 31.55 -36.32 -11.84
N PRO A 1151 31.71 -35.64 -13.00
CA PRO A 1151 32.54 -36.15 -14.08
C PRO A 1151 34.02 -36.17 -13.65
N PRO A 1152 34.80 -37.21 -14.02
CA PRO A 1152 36.22 -37.26 -13.70
C PRO A 1152 36.98 -36.11 -14.39
N PRO A 1153 38.14 -35.67 -13.84
CA PRO A 1153 38.97 -34.61 -14.41
C PRO A 1153 39.24 -34.87 -15.89
N SER A 1154 38.82 -33.94 -16.75
CA SER A 1154 38.98 -34.06 -18.20
C SER A 1154 38.96 -32.69 -18.88
N LYS A 1155 39.46 -32.63 -20.12
CA LYS A 1155 39.49 -31.39 -20.90
C LYS A 1155 38.06 -30.87 -21.13
N GLY A 1156 37.85 -29.57 -20.92
CA GLY A 1156 36.53 -28.93 -21.09
C GLY A 1156 35.57 -29.15 -19.92
N LEU A 1157 36.03 -29.69 -18.79
CA LEU A 1157 35.27 -29.73 -17.54
C LEU A 1157 35.38 -28.39 -16.80
N LEU A 1158 34.24 -27.85 -16.38
CA LEU A 1158 34.16 -26.79 -15.38
C LEU A 1158 33.40 -27.32 -14.16
N VAL A 1159 34.01 -27.20 -12.99
CA VAL A 1159 33.40 -27.47 -11.69
C VAL A 1159 33.12 -26.13 -10.98
N ALA A 1160 31.85 -25.77 -10.84
CA ALA A 1160 31.41 -24.55 -10.16
C ALA A 1160 30.84 -24.86 -8.77
N ILE A 1161 31.26 -24.11 -7.76
CA ILE A 1161 30.91 -24.33 -6.35
C ILE A 1161 30.28 -23.07 -5.77
N CYS A 1162 29.14 -23.22 -5.10
CA CYS A 1162 28.52 -22.14 -4.34
C CYS A 1162 27.84 -22.69 -3.08
N GLY A 1163 28.02 -22.01 -1.96
CA GLY A 1163 27.48 -22.43 -0.66
C GLY A 1163 28.26 -21.79 0.49
N PRO A 1164 28.08 -22.26 1.73
CA PRO A 1164 28.80 -21.73 2.88
C PRO A 1164 30.33 -21.78 2.70
N PRO A 1165 31.10 -20.75 3.10
CA PRO A 1165 32.55 -20.70 2.88
C PRO A 1165 33.32 -21.92 3.43
N VAL A 1166 32.84 -22.52 4.51
CA VAL A 1166 33.42 -23.74 5.10
C VAL A 1166 33.27 -24.93 4.15
N MET A 1167 32.07 -25.13 3.59
CA MET A 1167 31.81 -26.18 2.61
C MET A 1167 32.65 -25.96 1.35
N GLN A 1168 32.70 -24.72 0.83
CA GLN A 1168 33.48 -24.40 -0.37
C GLN A 1168 34.95 -24.81 -0.20
N ARG A 1169 35.60 -24.39 0.90
CA ARG A 1169 37.01 -24.74 1.18
C ARG A 1169 37.24 -26.24 1.28
N SER A 1170 36.36 -26.97 1.97
CA SER A 1170 36.47 -28.42 2.12
C SER A 1170 36.35 -29.15 0.78
N VAL A 1171 35.33 -28.80 0.00
CA VAL A 1171 35.06 -29.42 -1.30
C VAL A 1171 36.19 -29.12 -2.29
N VAL A 1172 36.73 -27.89 -2.30
CA VAL A 1172 37.89 -27.55 -3.14
C VAL A 1172 39.09 -28.41 -2.78
N ALA A 1173 39.40 -28.58 -1.49
CA ALA A 1173 40.52 -29.41 -1.04
C ALA A 1173 40.35 -30.88 -1.47
N ASP A 1174 39.14 -31.42 -1.35
CA ASP A 1174 38.84 -32.79 -1.76
C ASP A 1174 38.89 -32.99 -3.28
N LEU A 1175 38.40 -32.03 -4.07
CA LEU A 1175 38.54 -32.07 -5.53
C LEU A 1175 40.01 -32.03 -5.96
N LEU A 1176 40.84 -31.20 -5.34
CA LEU A 1176 42.28 -31.18 -5.63
C LEU A 1176 42.94 -32.53 -5.29
N ALA A 1177 42.57 -33.16 -4.17
CA ALA A 1177 43.04 -34.49 -3.80
C ALA A 1177 42.58 -35.59 -4.77
N LEU A 1178 41.44 -35.39 -5.45
CA LEU A 1178 40.90 -36.27 -6.48
C LEU A 1178 41.49 -36.02 -7.88
N GLY A 1179 42.46 -35.12 -8.02
CA GLY A 1179 43.17 -34.84 -9.27
C GLY A 1179 42.53 -33.78 -10.17
N TYR A 1180 41.54 -33.03 -9.66
CA TYR A 1180 41.08 -31.80 -10.30
C TYR A 1180 42.13 -30.70 -10.13
N ASN A 1181 42.15 -29.70 -11.02
CA ASN A 1181 43.10 -28.59 -10.95
C ASN A 1181 42.41 -27.22 -10.87
N ALA A 1182 43.18 -26.17 -10.59
CA ALA A 1182 42.69 -24.81 -10.42
C ALA A 1182 42.12 -24.16 -11.70
N GLU A 1183 42.36 -24.74 -12.88
CA GLU A 1183 41.73 -24.30 -14.14
C GLU A 1183 40.32 -24.88 -14.31
N MET A 1184 40.04 -26.03 -13.68
CA MET A 1184 38.75 -26.72 -13.74
C MET A 1184 37.80 -26.31 -12.61
N VAL A 1185 38.32 -26.02 -11.42
CA VAL A 1185 37.51 -25.79 -10.21
C VAL A 1185 37.41 -24.30 -9.90
N ARG A 1186 36.21 -23.79 -9.66
CA ARG A 1186 36.00 -22.41 -9.23
C ARG A 1186 34.83 -22.25 -8.28
N THR A 1187 34.97 -21.37 -7.30
CA THR A 1187 33.83 -20.88 -6.53
C THR A 1187 33.14 -19.72 -7.27
N VAL A 1188 31.87 -19.48 -6.98
CA VAL A 1188 31.09 -18.44 -7.65
C VAL A 1188 31.49 -17.02 -7.20
N ASP A 1189 31.98 -16.89 -5.97
CA ASP A 1189 32.33 -15.65 -5.28
C ASP A 1189 33.81 -15.22 -5.42
N GLU A 1190 34.72 -16.08 -5.89
CA GLU A 1190 36.14 -15.74 -6.08
C GLU A 1190 36.40 -14.92 -7.36
N ASP A 1191 36.72 -13.64 -7.20
CA ASP A 1191 37.32 -12.82 -8.25
C ASP A 1191 38.73 -13.33 -8.57
N GLY A 1192 38.90 -13.97 -9.74
CA GLY A 1192 40.12 -13.90 -10.54
C GLY A 1192 41.42 -14.54 -10.02
N ALA A 1193 41.84 -14.28 -8.80
CA ALA A 1193 43.12 -14.65 -8.22
C ALA A 1193 42.96 -15.87 -7.30
N LEU A 1194 43.19 -17.06 -7.88
CA LEU A 1194 43.79 -18.16 -7.12
C LEU A 1194 45.29 -18.10 -7.39
#